data_AF-A0A534IWB9-F1
#
_entry.id   AF-A0A534IWB9-F1
#
_cell.length_a   1.000
_cell.length_b   1.000
_cell.length_c   1.000
_cell.angle_alpha   90.00
_cell.angle_beta   90.00
_cell.angle_gamma   90.00
#
_symmetry.space_group_name_H-M   'P 1'
#
loop_
_entity.id
_entity.type
_entity.pdbx_description
1 polymer ?
#
loop_
_entity_poly.entity_id
_entity_poly.type
_entity_poly.pdbx_seq_one_letter_code
_entity_poly.pdbx_strand_id
1 'polypeptide(L)'
;MTQHKPLPRARRWHRRAPAVAVCLIAGQLAHAASVKVEIRGVDEELRANVLAYLSFERYRKGGADLNADTVERLHNRAEREVQAALKPFGYYEPQVESTITDLGHNDWRVNISITPGKPVLIGHVDVRVDGPGETDPLFQRILRHLPLREGERLKHSDYESVKTELQRTAATYGYLDARLIRNELVVDPPNYRANVALELDTGERYRFGATSIQQKVVDETLVRRYLRYHEGDPFDLTQVLRTQFALDDSQYFSNLEVLPAEPDRTTRIVLVNIHADPSRRHHYSFGPGYATDTGARGTLGFEDRRINQHGHSFSLEVQAAQVTRYSLQSRYNVPFGDPAVEKLTLAGTVEQRQLADVTTHTFSVGPSITEVTGSWQHVWLLTATRTTSDLPLGAEFLPGAHTDRLLVPGIDLASVPKGYLGEALFEHPFFAELRGSHTALGSDSNFIQLHMQVERVFRLGRKWHLLLRDEVGASLVSRFSQLPAVFRFFAGGDNSVRGFGYNDLSPTEAVCTYDPTLMKYLRNDPQQTCQSVAGFIKVGGKDELTGTVEVIRDLPNNLAIATFFDYGNAFDHLGRQCAPHSPPGAAFCSPLLQYSVGIGLRVRLPVLTLGVDIAQPLSDTCVPPTQPTPTQTSPGGCRRPGPRLHINFSPKL
;
A
#
# COMPACT_ATOMS: atom_id res chain seq x y z
N MET A 1 54.21 5.27 56.15
CA MET A 1 54.67 4.81 57.49
C MET A 1 53.50 4.09 58.19
N THR A 2 53.73 3.50 59.36
CA THR A 2 52.86 2.47 60.00
C THR A 2 51.87 3.00 61.04
N GLN A 3 50.97 2.09 61.48
CA GLN A 3 50.07 2.04 62.65
C GLN A 3 48.56 2.17 62.31
N HIS A 4 47.58 1.53 62.99
CA HIS A 4 47.45 0.35 63.90
C HIS A 4 45.92 0.09 64.12
N LYS A 5 45.35 -1.04 64.60
CA LYS A 5 45.76 -2.43 64.95
C LYS A 5 44.50 -3.36 64.79
N PRO A 6 44.59 -4.71 64.78
CA PRO A 6 43.58 -5.55 64.08
C PRO A 6 42.78 -6.60 64.90
N LEU A 7 41.64 -7.06 64.30
CA LEU A 7 40.97 -8.38 64.47
C LEU A 7 40.40 -8.70 65.88
N PRO A 8 39.66 -9.83 66.13
CA PRO A 8 39.12 -10.95 65.30
C PRO A 8 37.55 -10.88 65.19
N ARG A 9 36.66 -11.88 64.93
CA ARG A 9 36.44 -13.18 64.18
C ARG A 9 34.91 -13.50 64.37
N ALA A 10 34.17 -14.39 63.66
CA ALA A 10 34.19 -15.04 62.33
C ALA A 10 32.88 -15.90 62.14
N ARG A 11 32.73 -16.61 61.00
CA ARG A 11 31.77 -17.73 60.72
C ARG A 11 30.22 -17.48 60.64
N ARG A 12 29.79 -16.96 59.48
CA ARG A 12 28.97 -17.68 58.45
C ARG A 12 28.28 -19.02 58.85
N TRP A 13 26.95 -19.13 58.73
CA TRP A 13 26.19 -20.13 57.91
C TRP A 13 24.66 -19.86 57.88
N HIS A 14 23.89 -20.61 57.06
CA HIS A 14 22.54 -20.27 56.57
C HIS A 14 21.36 -20.85 57.38
N ARG A 15 20.16 -20.21 57.34
CA ARG A 15 18.91 -20.75 56.72
C ARG A 15 17.63 -19.91 56.96
N ARG A 16 16.70 -20.01 55.98
CA ARG A 16 15.23 -19.79 56.02
C ARG A 16 14.64 -18.38 56.24
N ALA A 17 13.71 -18.03 55.35
CA ALA A 17 12.58 -17.10 55.53
C ALA A 17 11.29 -17.93 55.81
N PRO A 18 10.05 -17.38 55.92
CA PRO A 18 9.62 -15.97 55.85
C PRO A 18 8.61 -15.50 56.94
N ALA A 19 8.52 -14.17 57.13
CA ALA A 19 7.36 -13.41 57.62
C ALA A 19 7.63 -11.93 57.28
N VAL A 20 6.89 -11.22 56.42
CA VAL A 20 5.48 -10.76 56.52
C VAL A 20 5.27 -9.78 57.68
N ALA A 21 5.59 -8.51 57.44
CA ALA A 21 5.00 -7.36 58.13
C ALA A 21 5.02 -6.13 57.20
N VAL A 22 3.86 -5.50 57.08
CA VAL A 22 3.48 -4.41 56.17
C VAL A 22 4.42 -3.19 56.22
N CYS A 23 4.92 -2.76 55.06
CA CYS A 23 5.37 -1.38 54.80
C CYS A 23 4.68 -0.79 53.56
N LEU A 24 3.35 -0.90 53.52
CA LEU A 24 2.50 -0.06 52.66
C LEU A 24 2.43 1.37 53.22
N ILE A 25 3.58 2.07 53.22
CA ILE A 25 3.62 3.49 53.57
C ILE A 25 3.18 4.29 52.34
N ALA A 26 1.89 4.57 52.30
CA ALA A 26 1.29 5.80 51.75
C ALA A 26 1.99 6.45 50.55
N GLY A 27 2.18 5.68 49.47
CA GLY A 27 2.12 6.26 48.14
C GLY A 27 0.70 6.77 47.93
N GLN A 28 0.43 8.03 48.29
CA GLN A 28 -0.84 8.67 47.98
C GLN A 28 -1.00 8.65 46.46
N LEU A 29 -2.01 7.92 45.97
CA LEU A 29 -2.50 8.13 44.62
C LEU A 29 -2.97 9.58 44.56
N ALA A 30 -2.17 10.44 43.92
CA ALA A 30 -2.51 11.83 43.72
C ALA A 30 -3.74 11.87 42.80
N HIS A 31 -4.93 12.00 43.42
CA HIS A 31 -6.19 11.99 42.71
C HIS A 31 -6.25 13.23 41.82
N ALA A 32 -6.08 13.02 40.52
CA ALA A 32 -5.86 14.09 39.56
C ALA A 32 -7.19 14.77 39.25
N ALA A 33 -7.55 15.76 40.09
CA ALA A 33 -8.73 16.61 40.03
C ALA A 33 -9.26 16.81 38.60
N SER A 34 -10.46 16.29 38.33
CA SER A 34 -11.00 16.16 36.98
C SER A 34 -12.34 16.88 36.82
N VAL A 35 -12.59 17.40 35.62
CA VAL A 35 -13.90 17.95 35.26
C VAL A 35 -14.59 17.04 34.25
N LYS A 36 -15.77 16.52 34.62
CA LYS A 36 -16.67 15.83 33.71
C LYS A 36 -17.75 16.79 33.20
N VAL A 37 -17.67 17.16 31.92
CA VAL A 37 -18.70 17.92 31.23
C VAL A 37 -19.74 16.97 30.61
N GLU A 38 -21.03 17.21 30.87
CA GLU A 38 -22.14 16.57 30.17
C GLU A 38 -22.97 17.63 29.44
N ILE A 39 -23.14 17.51 28.12
CA ILE A 39 -23.91 18.43 27.30
C ILE A 39 -25.18 17.73 26.77
N ARG A 40 -26.33 18.42 26.82
CA ARG A 40 -27.64 17.92 26.39
C ARG A 40 -28.39 18.97 25.56
N GLY A 41 -29.35 18.53 24.73
CA GLY A 41 -30.22 19.41 23.92
C GLY A 41 -29.68 19.82 22.54
N VAL A 42 -28.50 19.32 22.15
CA VAL A 42 -27.87 19.53 20.84
C VAL A 42 -27.52 18.22 20.15
N ASP A 43 -27.44 18.24 18.82
CA ASP A 43 -26.94 17.13 17.99
C ASP A 43 -25.41 16.91 18.15
N GLU A 44 -24.88 15.86 17.52
CA GLU A 44 -23.48 15.47 17.66
C GLU A 44 -22.48 16.46 17.02
N GLU A 45 -22.86 17.16 15.94
CA GLU A 45 -22.03 18.17 15.26
C GLU A 45 -21.83 19.39 16.18
N LEU A 46 -22.95 19.91 16.69
CA LEU A 46 -22.97 21.02 17.64
C LEU A 46 -22.31 20.63 18.98
N ARG A 47 -22.62 19.45 19.52
CA ARG A 47 -22.07 18.95 20.79
C ARG A 47 -20.55 18.82 20.73
N ALA A 48 -20.01 18.34 19.62
CA ALA A 48 -18.57 18.24 19.41
C ALA A 48 -17.90 19.62 19.34
N ASN A 49 -18.51 20.60 18.64
CA ASN A 49 -17.94 21.94 18.57
C ASN A 49 -17.99 22.67 19.92
N VAL A 50 -19.10 22.58 20.66
CA VAL A 50 -19.20 23.18 22.01
C VAL A 50 -18.15 22.58 22.96
N LEU A 51 -17.93 21.26 22.95
CA LEU A 51 -16.87 20.62 23.74
C LEU A 51 -15.46 21.13 23.37
N ALA A 52 -15.21 21.45 22.11
CA ALA A 52 -13.92 22.00 21.66
C ALA A 52 -13.71 23.47 22.06
N TYR A 53 -14.79 24.24 22.20
CA TYR A 53 -14.77 25.65 22.62
C TYR A 53 -14.69 25.85 24.14
N LEU A 54 -15.25 24.92 24.93
CA LEU A 54 -15.32 25.06 26.39
C LEU A 54 -13.92 25.01 27.05
N SER A 55 -13.60 26.04 27.83
CA SER A 55 -12.33 26.12 28.58
C SER A 55 -12.13 24.95 29.57
N PHE A 56 -13.22 24.29 29.99
CA PHE A 56 -13.19 23.08 30.80
C PHE A 56 -12.47 21.87 30.16
N GLU A 57 -12.47 21.74 28.82
CA GLU A 57 -11.87 20.59 28.14
C GLU A 57 -10.35 20.47 28.40
N ARG A 58 -9.69 21.61 28.66
CA ARG A 58 -8.26 21.68 29.05
C ARG A 58 -7.95 20.93 30.35
N TYR A 59 -8.96 20.72 31.20
CA TYR A 59 -8.83 20.11 32.52
C TYR A 59 -9.36 18.66 32.59
N ARG A 60 -9.92 18.13 31.49
CA ARG A 60 -10.54 16.78 31.45
C ARG A 60 -9.57 15.63 31.75
N LYS A 61 -8.25 15.85 31.64
CA LYS A 61 -7.20 14.83 31.87
C LYS A 61 -6.47 14.95 33.22
N GLY A 62 -6.83 15.93 34.06
CA GLY A 62 -6.17 16.21 35.33
C GLY A 62 -4.75 16.80 35.18
N GLY A 63 -4.14 17.19 36.32
CA GLY A 63 -2.75 17.69 36.37
C GLY A 63 -2.56 19.21 36.55
N ALA A 64 -3.61 19.94 36.92
CA ALA A 64 -3.54 21.35 37.33
C ALA A 64 -4.33 21.57 38.63
N ASP A 65 -4.01 22.63 39.38
CA ASP A 65 -4.66 22.99 40.65
C ASP A 65 -6.10 23.47 40.44
N LEU A 66 -7.01 22.51 40.29
CA LEU A 66 -8.41 22.73 39.98
C LEU A 66 -9.22 23.09 41.24
N ASN A 67 -8.98 24.30 41.76
CA ASN A 67 -9.68 24.84 42.92
C ASN A 67 -11.07 25.42 42.57
N ALA A 68 -11.93 25.56 43.59
CA ALA A 68 -13.31 26.02 43.42
C ALA A 68 -13.42 27.37 42.67
N ASP A 69 -12.57 28.35 42.98
CA ASP A 69 -12.51 29.64 42.27
C ASP A 69 -12.21 29.49 40.77
N THR A 70 -11.24 28.64 40.38
CA THR A 70 -10.96 28.40 38.96
C THR A 70 -12.15 27.76 38.26
N VAL A 71 -12.82 26.82 38.93
CA VAL A 71 -14.00 26.12 38.41
C VAL A 71 -15.21 27.06 38.29
N GLU A 72 -15.43 27.94 39.26
CA GLU A 72 -16.47 28.98 39.22
C GLU A 72 -16.17 30.02 38.12
N ARG A 73 -14.92 30.46 37.97
CA ARG A 73 -14.49 31.35 36.88
C ARG A 73 -14.65 30.73 35.48
N LEU A 74 -14.58 29.39 35.37
CA LEU A 74 -14.88 28.65 34.13
C LEU A 74 -16.40 28.51 33.93
N HIS A 75 -17.17 28.23 34.98
CA HIS A 75 -18.62 28.15 34.95
C HIS A 75 -19.24 29.49 34.47
N ASN A 76 -18.76 30.61 35.01
CA ASN A 76 -19.17 31.98 34.64
C ASN A 76 -18.70 32.42 33.23
N ARG A 77 -18.07 31.52 32.46
CA ARG A 77 -17.75 31.67 31.03
C ARG A 77 -18.52 30.71 30.14
N ALA A 78 -18.95 29.56 30.66
CA ALA A 78 -19.56 28.48 29.90
C ALA A 78 -20.70 28.93 28.99
N GLU A 79 -21.63 29.76 29.47
CA GLU A 79 -22.72 30.32 28.64
C GLU A 79 -22.18 31.07 27.41
N ARG A 80 -21.21 31.98 27.59
CA ARG A 80 -20.63 32.78 26.51
C ARG A 80 -19.76 31.95 25.58
N GLU A 81 -19.06 30.94 26.10
CA GLU A 81 -18.30 29.98 25.31
C GLU A 81 -19.23 29.10 24.45
N VAL A 82 -20.37 28.66 24.99
CA VAL A 82 -21.43 27.93 24.26
C VAL A 82 -22.08 28.83 23.20
N GLN A 83 -22.46 30.07 23.53
CA GLN A 83 -23.00 31.03 22.57
C GLN A 83 -22.00 31.32 21.42
N ALA A 84 -20.71 31.46 21.73
CA ALA A 84 -19.65 31.62 20.72
C ALA A 84 -19.47 30.37 19.85
N ALA A 85 -19.60 29.17 20.42
CA ALA A 85 -19.49 27.91 19.70
C ALA A 85 -20.70 27.60 18.78
N LEU A 86 -21.86 28.19 19.04
CA LEU A 86 -23.10 27.94 18.31
C LEU A 86 -23.37 28.96 17.17
N LYS A 87 -22.83 30.18 17.28
CA LYS A 87 -22.91 31.22 16.24
C LYS A 87 -22.42 30.78 14.84
N PRO A 88 -21.30 30.03 14.68
CA PRO A 88 -20.85 29.52 13.39
C PRO A 88 -21.85 28.60 12.68
N PHE A 89 -22.82 28.04 13.40
CA PHE A 89 -23.88 27.15 12.91
C PHE A 89 -25.25 27.85 12.79
N GLY A 90 -25.26 29.19 12.86
CA GLY A 90 -26.47 30.01 12.69
C GLY A 90 -27.27 30.24 13.97
N TYR A 91 -26.84 29.74 15.13
CA TYR A 91 -27.57 29.89 16.39
C TYR A 91 -26.99 31.04 17.21
N TYR A 92 -27.63 32.22 17.13
CA TYR A 92 -27.12 33.46 17.74
C TYR A 92 -27.68 33.76 19.13
N GLU A 93 -28.87 33.24 19.44
CA GLU A 93 -29.61 33.46 20.69
C GLU A 93 -29.94 32.15 21.46
N PRO A 94 -29.00 31.19 21.59
CA PRO A 94 -29.28 29.93 22.28
C PRO A 94 -29.49 30.15 23.78
N GLN A 95 -30.48 29.48 24.35
CA GLN A 95 -30.68 29.42 25.79
C GLN A 95 -29.77 28.33 26.38
N VAL A 96 -29.00 28.67 27.42
CA VAL A 96 -27.98 27.79 27.99
C VAL A 96 -28.12 27.76 29.51
N GLU A 97 -28.53 26.62 30.05
CA GLU A 97 -28.54 26.37 31.49
C GLU A 97 -27.30 25.58 31.87
N SER A 98 -26.40 26.21 32.64
CA SER A 98 -25.22 25.56 33.20
C SER A 98 -25.47 25.26 34.67
N THR A 99 -25.23 24.01 35.09
CA THR A 99 -25.25 23.61 36.50
C THR A 99 -23.96 22.91 36.86
N ILE A 100 -23.52 23.07 38.12
CA ILE A 100 -22.31 22.45 38.61
C ILE A 100 -22.56 21.64 39.89
N THR A 101 -21.81 20.56 40.06
CA THR A 101 -21.86 19.68 41.22
C THR A 101 -20.43 19.30 41.61
N ASP A 102 -20.04 19.66 42.84
CA ASP A 102 -18.85 19.11 43.50
C ASP A 102 -19.09 17.62 43.80
N LEU A 103 -18.13 16.75 43.46
CA LEU A 103 -18.18 15.32 43.73
C LEU A 103 -17.25 14.91 44.89
N GLY A 104 -16.58 15.87 45.52
CA GLY A 104 -15.49 15.66 46.47
C GLY A 104 -14.14 15.44 45.78
N HIS A 105 -13.06 15.50 46.56
CA HIS A 105 -11.68 15.26 46.10
C HIS A 105 -11.22 16.12 44.89
N ASN A 106 -11.79 17.32 44.75
CA ASN A 106 -11.63 18.23 43.60
C ASN A 106 -12.10 17.65 42.24
N ASP A 107 -12.97 16.64 42.23
CA ASP A 107 -13.70 16.23 41.03
C ASP A 107 -15.01 17.03 40.89
N TRP A 108 -15.28 17.52 39.68
CA TRP A 108 -16.45 18.36 39.41
C TRP A 108 -17.24 17.85 38.22
N ARG A 109 -18.57 17.94 38.30
CA ARG A 109 -19.48 17.69 37.18
C ARG A 109 -20.14 18.98 36.74
N VAL A 110 -20.03 19.29 35.44
CA VAL A 110 -20.69 20.44 34.82
C VAL A 110 -21.72 19.90 33.84
N ASN A 111 -23.01 20.10 34.12
CA ASN A 111 -24.09 19.72 33.21
C ASN A 111 -24.57 20.97 32.47
N ILE A 112 -24.50 20.98 31.15
CA ILE A 112 -24.90 22.09 30.29
C ILE A 112 -26.10 21.63 29.45
N SER A 113 -27.27 22.20 29.72
CA SER A 113 -28.47 22.04 28.89
C SER A 113 -28.52 23.19 27.89
N ILE A 114 -28.60 22.88 26.60
CA ILE A 114 -28.59 23.86 25.52
C ILE A 114 -29.89 23.73 24.74
N THR A 115 -30.64 24.82 24.62
CA THR A 115 -31.72 24.94 23.63
C THR A 115 -31.25 25.92 22.54
N PRO A 116 -30.86 25.45 21.34
CA PRO A 116 -30.25 26.32 20.31
C PRO A 116 -31.11 27.49 19.84
N GLY A 117 -32.43 27.43 20.03
CA GLY A 117 -33.36 28.46 19.58
C GLY A 117 -33.65 28.38 18.07
N LYS A 118 -34.14 29.48 17.50
CA LYS A 118 -34.33 29.60 16.05
C LYS A 118 -32.97 29.83 15.37
N PRO A 119 -32.62 29.09 14.31
CA PRO A 119 -31.45 29.41 13.51
C PRO A 119 -31.69 30.67 12.68
N VAL A 120 -30.63 31.44 12.47
CA VAL A 120 -30.52 32.40 11.37
C VAL A 120 -30.53 31.63 10.05
N LEU A 121 -31.40 32.05 9.13
CA LEU A 121 -31.50 31.52 7.77
C LEU A 121 -30.87 32.49 6.77
N ILE A 122 -30.36 31.94 5.67
CA ILE A 122 -29.82 32.72 4.56
C ILE A 122 -31.00 33.39 3.82
N GLY A 123 -30.95 34.72 3.70
CA GLY A 123 -32.00 35.54 3.11
C GLY A 123 -31.76 35.90 1.64
N HIS A 124 -30.51 36.23 1.29
CA HIS A 124 -30.08 36.53 -0.08
C HIS A 124 -28.64 36.07 -0.30
N VAL A 125 -28.33 35.52 -1.49
CA VAL A 125 -26.97 35.07 -1.86
C VAL A 125 -26.50 35.77 -3.14
N ASP A 126 -25.61 36.76 -2.99
CA ASP A 126 -24.95 37.48 -4.08
C ASP A 126 -23.51 36.95 -4.20
N VAL A 127 -23.22 36.08 -5.19
CA VAL A 127 -21.86 35.55 -5.41
C VAL A 127 -21.47 35.74 -6.87
N ARG A 128 -20.46 36.58 -7.11
CA ARG A 128 -20.04 37.03 -8.44
C ARG A 128 -18.54 36.85 -8.66
N VAL A 129 -18.19 36.68 -9.92
CA VAL A 129 -16.83 36.59 -10.42
C VAL A 129 -16.78 37.46 -11.66
N ASP A 130 -16.01 38.53 -11.61
CA ASP A 130 -15.95 39.58 -12.62
C ASP A 130 -14.62 39.53 -13.38
N GLY A 131 -14.60 40.16 -14.56
CA GLY A 131 -13.45 40.14 -15.48
C GLY A 131 -13.33 38.80 -16.25
N PRO A 132 -12.19 38.52 -16.89
CA PRO A 132 -11.99 37.35 -17.74
C PRO A 132 -12.37 36.00 -17.10
N GLY A 133 -12.24 35.85 -15.79
CA GLY A 133 -12.63 34.64 -15.06
C GLY A 133 -14.14 34.42 -14.93
N GLU A 134 -15.00 35.41 -15.21
CA GLU A 134 -16.46 35.24 -15.26
C GLU A 134 -16.86 34.07 -16.18
N THR A 135 -16.16 33.93 -17.30
CA THR A 135 -16.44 32.92 -18.34
C THR A 135 -15.60 31.64 -18.21
N ASP A 136 -14.61 31.60 -17.31
CA ASP A 136 -13.71 30.43 -17.18
C ASP A 136 -14.47 29.24 -16.53
N PRO A 137 -14.44 28.04 -17.15
CA PRO A 137 -15.03 26.81 -16.60
C PRO A 137 -14.61 26.43 -15.17
N LEU A 138 -13.50 26.97 -14.66
CA LEU A 138 -13.04 26.84 -13.27
C LEU A 138 -14.01 27.56 -12.31
N PHE A 139 -14.18 28.88 -12.44
CA PHE A 139 -15.07 29.66 -11.58
C PHE A 139 -16.55 29.31 -11.82
N GLN A 140 -16.92 29.08 -13.08
CA GLN A 140 -18.24 28.59 -13.46
C GLN A 140 -18.56 27.21 -12.86
N ARG A 141 -17.60 26.46 -12.32
CA ARG A 141 -17.88 25.23 -11.55
C ARG A 141 -18.30 25.55 -10.13
N ILE A 142 -17.60 26.48 -9.47
CA ILE A 142 -17.85 26.94 -8.09
C ILE A 142 -19.25 27.58 -8.01
N LEU A 143 -19.54 28.53 -8.91
CA LEU A 143 -20.82 29.25 -8.96
C LEU A 143 -22.04 28.32 -9.16
N ARG A 144 -21.87 27.17 -9.83
CA ARG A 144 -22.95 26.18 -10.02
C ARG A 144 -23.10 25.18 -8.85
N HIS A 145 -22.18 25.16 -7.90
CA HIS A 145 -22.16 24.20 -6.78
C HIS A 145 -21.98 24.87 -5.42
N LEU A 146 -22.47 26.11 -5.28
CA LEU A 146 -22.40 26.84 -4.01
C LEU A 146 -23.11 26.07 -2.88
N PRO A 147 -22.47 25.89 -1.70
CA PRO A 147 -23.12 25.36 -0.50
C PRO A 147 -24.07 26.38 0.14
N LEU A 148 -23.98 27.66 -0.24
CA LEU A 148 -24.85 28.74 0.22
C LEU A 148 -26.15 28.77 -0.60
N ARG A 149 -27.30 28.72 0.08
CA ARG A 149 -28.62 28.71 -0.54
C ARG A 149 -29.63 29.49 0.30
N GLU A 150 -30.50 30.23 -0.36
CA GLU A 150 -31.58 30.97 0.31
C GLU A 150 -32.57 30.02 1.00
N GLY A 151 -32.99 30.39 2.20
CA GLY A 151 -33.84 29.58 3.09
C GLY A 151 -33.11 28.51 3.92
N GLU A 152 -31.87 28.13 3.57
CA GLU A 152 -31.10 27.18 4.38
C GLU A 152 -30.46 27.84 5.62
N ARG A 153 -30.07 27.04 6.63
CA ARG A 153 -29.46 27.52 7.89
C ARG A 153 -28.07 28.09 7.62
N LEU A 154 -27.79 29.30 8.12
CA LEU A 154 -26.46 29.89 8.01
C LEU A 154 -25.38 28.98 8.65
N LYS A 155 -24.36 28.62 7.87
CA LYS A 155 -23.09 28.07 8.35
C LYS A 155 -21.94 28.97 7.91
N HIS A 156 -21.07 29.36 8.86
CA HIS A 156 -19.90 30.22 8.58
C HIS A 156 -18.83 29.48 7.79
N SER A 157 -18.72 28.15 7.96
CA SER A 157 -17.87 27.26 7.15
C SER A 157 -18.17 27.37 5.66
N ASP A 158 -19.43 27.58 5.31
CA ASP A 158 -19.93 27.46 3.95
C ASP A 158 -19.67 28.77 3.19
N TYR A 159 -19.75 29.90 3.91
CA TYR A 159 -19.25 31.20 3.45
C TYR A 159 -17.74 31.23 3.26
N GLU A 160 -16.97 30.85 4.28
CA GLU A 160 -15.50 30.88 4.22
C GLU A 160 -14.92 29.87 3.22
N SER A 161 -15.59 28.74 2.98
CA SER A 161 -15.17 27.78 1.95
C SER A 161 -15.33 28.32 0.54
N VAL A 162 -16.47 28.93 0.17
CA VAL A 162 -16.66 29.57 -1.15
C VAL A 162 -15.61 30.66 -1.37
N LYS A 163 -15.47 31.57 -0.39
CA LYS A 163 -14.48 32.65 -0.39
C LYS A 163 -13.05 32.12 -0.59
N THR A 164 -12.67 31.08 0.15
CA THR A 164 -11.35 30.44 0.04
C THR A 164 -11.17 29.70 -1.29
N GLU A 165 -12.19 29.01 -1.80
CA GLU A 165 -12.14 28.29 -3.08
C GLU A 165 -11.99 29.24 -4.27
N LEU A 166 -12.70 30.37 -4.25
CA LEU A 166 -12.58 31.46 -5.23
C LEU A 166 -11.14 32.02 -5.23
N GLN A 167 -10.63 32.47 -4.09
CA GLN A 167 -9.28 33.03 -3.97
C GLN A 167 -8.19 32.01 -4.32
N ARG A 168 -8.34 30.75 -3.88
CA ARG A 168 -7.39 29.67 -4.18
C ARG A 168 -7.38 29.31 -5.66
N THR A 169 -8.56 29.22 -6.29
CA THR A 169 -8.69 28.95 -7.73
C THR A 169 -7.99 30.05 -8.53
N ALA A 170 -8.22 31.33 -8.18
CA ALA A 170 -7.56 32.45 -8.82
C ALA A 170 -6.01 32.36 -8.73
N ALA A 171 -5.48 32.21 -7.51
CA ALA A 171 -4.04 32.12 -7.29
C ALA A 171 -3.40 30.86 -7.92
N THR A 172 -4.12 29.74 -7.95
CA THR A 172 -3.62 28.48 -8.55
C THR A 172 -3.52 28.58 -10.07
N TYR A 173 -4.53 29.13 -10.72
CA TYR A 173 -4.66 29.13 -12.19
C TYR A 173 -4.28 30.47 -12.84
N GLY A 174 -3.41 31.26 -12.20
CA GLY A 174 -2.76 32.41 -12.86
C GLY A 174 -3.55 33.73 -12.86
N TYR A 175 -4.62 33.84 -12.09
CA TYR A 175 -5.31 35.12 -11.87
C TYR A 175 -4.65 35.86 -10.70
N LEU A 176 -3.40 36.30 -10.91
CA LEU A 176 -2.50 36.74 -9.83
C LEU A 176 -2.77 38.16 -9.31
N ASP A 177 -3.58 38.94 -10.01
CA ASP A 177 -4.06 40.26 -9.57
C ASP A 177 -5.42 40.24 -8.88
N ALA A 178 -6.06 39.06 -8.76
CA ALA A 178 -7.44 38.89 -8.32
C ALA A 178 -7.72 39.43 -6.90
N ARG A 179 -8.87 40.08 -6.72
CA ARG A 179 -9.26 40.80 -5.50
C ARG A 179 -10.73 40.56 -5.18
N LEU A 180 -11.01 40.33 -3.90
CA LEU A 180 -12.39 40.44 -3.40
C LEU A 180 -12.76 41.92 -3.32
N ILE A 181 -13.66 42.35 -4.18
CA ILE A 181 -14.27 43.69 -4.17
C ILE A 181 -15.32 43.76 -3.05
N ARG A 182 -16.04 42.66 -2.81
CA ARG A 182 -16.99 42.50 -1.69
C ARG A 182 -16.79 41.16 -0.99
N ASN A 183 -16.90 41.19 0.34
CA ASN A 183 -16.72 40.03 1.22
C ASN A 183 -17.56 40.17 2.51
N GLU A 184 -18.86 40.37 2.30
CA GLU A 184 -19.83 40.76 3.32
C GLU A 184 -20.68 39.55 3.75
N LEU A 185 -20.68 39.25 5.06
CA LEU A 185 -21.64 38.35 5.70
C LEU A 185 -22.43 39.17 6.73
N VAL A 186 -23.54 39.76 6.28
CA VAL A 186 -24.38 40.63 7.12
C VAL A 186 -25.41 39.77 7.83
N VAL A 187 -25.35 39.71 9.16
CA VAL A 187 -26.25 38.88 9.98
C VAL A 187 -27.12 39.73 10.88
N ASP A 188 -28.43 39.47 10.85
CA ASP A 188 -29.48 40.10 11.62
C ASP A 188 -30.15 39.02 12.52
N PRO A 189 -29.68 38.85 13.77
CA PRO A 189 -30.25 37.86 14.69
C PRO A 189 -31.73 38.13 15.03
N PRO A 190 -32.18 39.37 15.35
CA PRO A 190 -33.59 39.65 15.65
C PRO A 190 -34.57 39.24 14.53
N ASN A 191 -34.19 39.38 13.26
CA ASN A 191 -35.00 38.94 12.12
C ASN A 191 -34.69 37.50 11.66
N TYR A 192 -33.80 36.78 12.34
CA TYR A 192 -33.31 35.44 12.00
C TYR A 192 -32.83 35.32 10.53
N ARG A 193 -32.16 36.36 10.01
CA ARG A 193 -31.74 36.45 8.60
C ARG A 193 -30.26 36.79 8.44
N ALA A 194 -29.65 36.28 7.38
CA ALA A 194 -28.30 36.66 6.95
C ALA A 194 -28.22 36.83 5.44
N ASN A 195 -27.57 37.90 4.99
CA ASN A 195 -27.33 38.16 3.57
C ASN A 195 -25.83 37.99 3.28
N VAL A 196 -25.52 37.31 2.18
CA VAL A 196 -24.14 37.08 1.73
C VAL A 196 -23.87 37.90 0.47
N ALA A 197 -22.71 38.56 0.44
CA ALA A 197 -22.14 39.14 -0.77
C ALA A 197 -20.64 38.81 -0.92
N LEU A 198 -20.30 38.09 -1.98
CA LEU A 198 -18.93 37.82 -2.43
C LEU A 198 -18.78 38.27 -3.88
N GLU A 199 -17.80 39.11 -4.16
CA GLU A 199 -17.55 39.67 -5.49
C GLU A 199 -16.04 39.61 -5.74
N LEU A 200 -15.60 38.77 -6.68
CA LEU A 200 -14.20 38.57 -7.03
C LEU A 200 -13.92 39.16 -8.41
N ASP A 201 -13.24 40.32 -8.47
CA ASP A 201 -12.53 40.71 -9.69
C ASP A 201 -11.36 39.74 -9.87
N THR A 202 -11.35 39.01 -10.97
CA THR A 202 -10.30 38.03 -11.28
C THR A 202 -9.04 38.68 -11.87
N GLY A 203 -9.16 39.89 -12.42
CA GLY A 203 -8.13 40.44 -13.28
C GLY A 203 -7.81 39.54 -14.48
N GLU A 204 -6.66 39.78 -15.09
CA GLU A 204 -6.26 39.08 -16.30
C GLU A 204 -5.37 37.86 -16.02
N ARG A 205 -5.54 36.81 -16.82
CA ARG A 205 -4.84 35.54 -16.59
C ARG A 205 -3.41 35.59 -17.10
N TYR A 206 -2.46 35.38 -16.20
CA TYR A 206 -1.03 35.35 -16.48
C TYR A 206 -0.63 34.11 -17.30
N ARG A 207 0.55 34.18 -17.93
CA ARG A 207 1.14 33.09 -18.72
C ARG A 207 2.53 32.73 -18.23
N PHE A 208 2.96 31.50 -18.50
CA PHE A 208 4.35 31.09 -18.34
C PHE A 208 5.24 31.83 -19.34
N GLY A 209 6.38 32.34 -18.87
CA GLY A 209 7.49 32.82 -19.70
C GLY A 209 8.65 31.82 -19.71
N ALA A 210 9.78 32.25 -20.24
CA ALA A 210 11.00 31.44 -20.31
C ALA A 210 11.42 30.82 -18.96
N THR A 211 11.73 29.51 -18.99
CA THR A 211 12.30 28.79 -17.85
C THR A 211 13.83 28.90 -17.83
N SER A 212 14.35 29.46 -16.73
CA SER A 212 15.77 29.52 -16.38
C SER A 212 16.17 28.24 -15.63
N ILE A 213 17.23 27.56 -16.07
CA ILE A 213 17.65 26.25 -15.53
C ILE A 213 19.10 26.34 -15.04
N GLN A 214 19.33 26.08 -13.75
CA GLN A 214 20.63 26.16 -13.09
C GLN A 214 21.02 24.81 -12.51
N GLN A 215 21.64 23.96 -13.34
CA GLN A 215 22.20 22.67 -12.93
C GLN A 215 23.36 22.27 -13.86
N LYS A 216 24.19 21.28 -13.45
CA LYS A 216 25.34 20.77 -14.22
C LYS A 216 25.44 19.23 -14.22
N VAL A 217 24.31 18.58 -14.00
CA VAL A 217 24.19 17.15 -13.67
C VAL A 217 23.84 16.36 -14.93
N VAL A 218 22.80 16.80 -15.64
CA VAL A 218 22.28 16.21 -16.88
C VAL A 218 22.29 17.26 -18.00
N ASP A 219 22.07 16.83 -19.24
CA ASP A 219 21.86 17.74 -20.36
C ASP A 219 20.58 18.57 -20.16
N GLU A 220 20.61 19.86 -20.46
CA GLU A 220 19.46 20.75 -20.26
C GLU A 220 18.24 20.32 -21.10
N THR A 221 18.49 19.70 -22.26
CA THR A 221 17.47 19.08 -23.12
C THR A 221 16.72 17.93 -22.44
N LEU A 222 17.35 17.22 -21.49
CA LEU A 222 16.66 16.24 -20.64
C LEU A 222 15.78 16.96 -19.61
N VAL A 223 16.33 17.95 -18.89
CA VAL A 223 15.57 18.74 -17.88
C VAL A 223 14.32 19.37 -18.52
N ARG A 224 14.45 19.91 -19.73
CA ARG A 224 13.33 20.54 -20.47
C ARG A 224 12.21 19.55 -20.83
N ARG A 225 12.46 18.24 -20.90
CA ARG A 225 11.42 17.21 -21.10
C ARG A 225 10.65 16.85 -19.83
N TYR A 226 11.15 17.21 -18.64
CA TYR A 226 10.40 17.05 -17.38
C TYR A 226 9.41 18.22 -17.09
N LEU A 227 9.50 19.32 -17.85
CA LEU A 227 8.61 20.48 -17.69
C LEU A 227 7.16 20.09 -18.03
N ARG A 228 6.22 20.50 -17.18
CA ARG A 228 4.78 20.18 -17.33
C ARG A 228 3.95 21.33 -17.91
N TYR A 229 4.64 22.29 -18.52
CA TYR A 229 4.12 23.51 -19.13
C TYR A 229 5.11 23.98 -20.21
N HIS A 230 4.64 24.80 -21.14
CA HIS A 230 5.46 25.47 -22.16
C HIS A 230 5.42 26.99 -21.97
N GLU A 231 6.37 27.69 -22.58
CA GLU A 231 6.33 29.16 -22.66
C GLU A 231 5.11 29.62 -23.47
N GLY A 232 4.35 30.58 -22.94
CA GLY A 232 3.08 31.06 -23.48
C GLY A 232 1.83 30.33 -22.98
N ASP A 233 1.95 29.16 -22.32
CA ASP A 233 0.80 28.47 -21.71
C ASP A 233 0.17 29.34 -20.59
N PRO A 234 -1.16 29.27 -20.37
CA PRO A 234 -1.79 29.92 -19.21
C PRO A 234 -1.18 29.42 -17.91
N PHE A 235 -0.84 30.33 -17.00
CA PHE A 235 -0.18 29.96 -15.76
C PHE A 235 -1.06 29.02 -14.91
N ASP A 236 -0.41 27.99 -14.36
CA ASP A 236 -1.03 26.98 -13.51
C ASP A 236 0.04 26.43 -12.53
N LEU A 237 -0.07 26.85 -11.27
CA LEU A 237 0.84 26.45 -10.20
C LEU A 237 0.91 24.93 -10.01
N THR A 238 -0.11 24.17 -10.41
CA THR A 238 -0.06 22.71 -10.35
C THR A 238 0.93 22.11 -11.34
N GLN A 239 1.19 22.76 -12.49
CA GLN A 239 2.23 22.31 -13.42
C GLN A 239 3.64 22.63 -12.91
N VAL A 240 3.81 23.72 -12.16
CA VAL A 240 5.07 24.03 -11.46
C VAL A 240 5.39 22.93 -10.44
N LEU A 241 4.41 22.57 -9.61
CA LEU A 241 4.56 21.50 -8.61
C LEU A 241 4.78 20.12 -9.26
N ARG A 242 4.06 19.78 -10.34
CA ARG A 242 4.30 18.53 -11.09
C ARG A 242 5.67 18.49 -11.78
N THR A 243 6.19 19.64 -12.20
CA THR A 243 7.56 19.76 -12.72
C THR A 243 8.58 19.50 -11.62
N GLN A 244 8.35 20.01 -10.40
CA GLN A 244 9.19 19.73 -9.25
C GLN A 244 9.17 18.24 -8.89
N PHE A 245 7.99 17.62 -8.72
CA PHE A 245 7.90 16.18 -8.44
C PHE A 245 8.59 15.34 -9.53
N ALA A 246 8.30 15.60 -10.81
CA ALA A 246 8.89 14.81 -11.90
C ALA A 246 10.43 14.91 -11.98
N LEU A 247 11.01 16.03 -11.56
CA LEU A 247 12.46 16.21 -11.45
C LEU A 247 13.03 15.62 -10.14
N ASP A 248 12.27 15.57 -9.05
CA ASP A 248 12.67 14.94 -7.77
C ASP A 248 12.69 13.41 -7.91
N ASP A 249 11.61 12.84 -8.46
CA ASP A 249 11.44 11.41 -8.75
C ASP A 249 12.46 10.88 -9.79
N SER A 250 13.10 11.76 -10.56
CA SER A 250 14.25 11.38 -11.42
C SER A 250 15.49 10.93 -10.63
N GLN A 251 15.56 11.30 -9.34
CA GLN A 251 16.66 11.06 -8.41
C GLN A 251 18.04 11.57 -8.87
N TYR A 252 18.13 12.36 -9.94
CA TYR A 252 19.36 13.03 -10.39
C TYR A 252 19.80 14.15 -9.43
N PHE A 253 18.85 14.72 -8.68
CA PHE A 253 19.04 15.87 -7.81
C PHE A 253 18.76 15.55 -6.34
N SER A 254 19.16 16.42 -5.41
CA SER A 254 18.83 16.26 -3.97
C SER A 254 18.32 17.51 -3.27
N ASN A 255 18.75 18.69 -3.73
CA ASN A 255 18.09 19.95 -3.39
C ASN A 255 17.52 20.47 -4.71
N LEU A 256 16.19 20.47 -4.85
CA LEU A 256 15.50 20.88 -6.07
C LEU A 256 14.47 21.95 -5.74
N GLU A 257 14.64 23.12 -6.34
CA GLU A 257 13.73 24.26 -6.21
C GLU A 257 13.21 24.64 -7.60
N VAL A 258 11.89 24.62 -7.78
CA VAL A 258 11.19 25.06 -8.98
C VAL A 258 10.26 26.20 -8.58
N LEU A 259 10.74 27.44 -8.73
CA LEU A 259 10.10 28.63 -8.17
C LEU A 259 9.62 29.58 -9.29
N PRO A 260 8.34 30.02 -9.28
CA PRO A 260 7.92 31.14 -10.12
C PRO A 260 8.64 32.41 -9.64
N ALA A 261 9.10 33.22 -10.58
CA ALA A 261 9.63 34.55 -10.32
C ALA A 261 8.51 35.54 -9.93
N GLU A 262 8.88 36.75 -9.54
CA GLU A 262 7.90 37.82 -9.35
C GLU A 262 7.18 38.11 -10.69
N PRO A 263 5.82 38.11 -10.73
CA PRO A 263 5.07 38.31 -11.97
C PRO A 263 5.24 39.72 -12.54
N ASP A 264 5.61 39.82 -13.83
CA ASP A 264 5.55 41.10 -14.53
C ASP A 264 4.10 41.43 -14.85
N ARG A 265 3.53 42.41 -14.14
CA ARG A 265 2.14 42.84 -14.29
C ARG A 265 1.86 43.62 -15.58
N THR A 266 2.91 44.05 -16.29
CA THR A 266 2.77 44.80 -17.55
C THR A 266 2.61 43.85 -18.75
N THR A 267 3.44 42.80 -18.83
CA THR A 267 3.32 41.75 -19.87
C THR A 267 2.40 40.60 -19.45
N ARG A 268 2.11 40.45 -18.15
CA ARG A 268 1.36 39.36 -17.52
C ARG A 268 2.06 38.00 -17.66
N ILE A 269 3.39 38.02 -17.57
CA ILE A 269 4.27 36.86 -17.72
C ILE A 269 4.90 36.50 -16.38
N VAL A 270 4.96 35.20 -16.09
CA VAL A 270 5.67 34.61 -14.94
C VAL A 270 6.82 33.75 -15.45
N LEU A 271 8.05 34.21 -15.26
CA LEU A 271 9.24 33.39 -15.49
C LEU A 271 9.32 32.29 -14.42
N VAL A 272 9.98 31.16 -14.73
CA VAL A 272 10.20 30.08 -13.75
C VAL A 272 11.70 29.82 -13.63
N ASN A 273 12.19 29.76 -12.40
CA ASN A 273 13.58 29.44 -12.08
C ASN A 273 13.66 28.01 -11.52
N ILE A 274 14.57 27.21 -12.08
CA ILE A 274 14.89 25.87 -11.60
C ILE A 274 16.34 25.89 -11.09
N HIS A 275 16.53 25.59 -9.82
CA HIS A 275 17.85 25.39 -9.20
C HIS A 275 17.93 23.95 -8.69
N ALA A 276 19.00 23.22 -9.03
CA ALA A 276 19.09 21.80 -8.69
C ALA A 276 20.53 21.32 -8.40
N ASP A 277 20.77 20.88 -7.16
CA ASP A 277 22.03 20.27 -6.71
C ASP A 277 22.13 18.79 -7.09
N PRO A 278 23.32 18.27 -7.44
CA PRO A 278 23.53 16.86 -7.77
C PRO A 278 23.24 15.92 -6.60
N SER A 279 22.45 14.87 -6.86
CA SER A 279 22.29 13.76 -5.92
C SER A 279 23.57 12.91 -5.80
N ARG A 280 23.57 11.99 -4.83
CA ARG A 280 24.58 10.94 -4.76
C ARG A 280 24.37 9.95 -5.90
N ARG A 281 25.19 10.05 -6.94
CA ARG A 281 25.19 9.17 -8.14
C ARG A 281 25.08 7.68 -7.80
N HIS A 282 25.79 7.22 -6.78
CA HIS A 282 25.81 5.82 -6.37
C HIS A 282 24.95 5.60 -5.12
N HIS A 283 23.93 4.77 -5.26
CA HIS A 283 23.10 4.28 -4.17
C HIS A 283 23.39 2.80 -3.90
N TYR A 284 23.32 2.42 -2.63
CA TYR A 284 23.55 1.06 -2.16
C TYR A 284 22.47 0.71 -1.14
N SER A 285 21.80 -0.43 -1.31
CA SER A 285 20.72 -0.90 -0.45
C SER A 285 21.01 -2.29 0.12
N PHE A 286 20.46 -2.56 1.31
CA PHE A 286 20.52 -3.86 1.96
C PHE A 286 19.19 -4.16 2.64
N GLY A 287 18.52 -5.23 2.21
CA GLY A 287 17.21 -5.65 2.69
C GLY A 287 17.26 -7.05 3.31
N PRO A 288 17.47 -7.19 4.63
CA PRO A 288 17.31 -8.46 5.33
C PRO A 288 15.81 -8.77 5.52
N GLY A 289 15.44 -10.04 5.42
CA GLY A 289 14.07 -10.48 5.68
C GLY A 289 13.99 -11.94 6.11
N TYR A 290 12.81 -12.34 6.56
CA TYR A 290 12.50 -13.71 6.92
C TYR A 290 11.03 -13.98 6.61
N ALA A 291 10.74 -15.18 6.11
CA ALA A 291 9.43 -15.77 6.22
C ALA A 291 9.52 -17.24 6.65
N THR A 292 8.48 -17.76 7.27
CA THR A 292 8.40 -19.18 7.65
C THR A 292 8.34 -20.10 6.44
N ASP A 293 7.75 -19.63 5.34
CA ASP A 293 7.65 -20.34 4.04
C ASP A 293 8.96 -20.30 3.24
N THR A 294 9.56 -19.12 3.05
CA THR A 294 10.74 -18.94 2.17
C THR A 294 12.09 -18.98 2.92
N GLY A 295 12.04 -19.12 4.25
CA GLY A 295 13.17 -19.00 5.15
C GLY A 295 13.72 -17.58 5.27
N ALA A 296 14.97 -17.47 5.75
CA ALA A 296 15.71 -16.22 5.71
C ALA A 296 15.98 -15.79 4.26
N ARG A 297 15.83 -14.49 3.98
CA ARG A 297 16.15 -13.84 2.71
C ARG A 297 17.03 -12.60 2.92
N GLY A 298 17.81 -12.24 1.92
CA GLY A 298 18.61 -11.02 1.92
C GLY A 298 18.75 -10.48 0.49
N THR A 299 18.56 -9.18 0.34
CA THR A 299 18.78 -8.44 -0.91
C THR A 299 19.92 -7.44 -0.72
N LEU A 300 20.80 -7.34 -1.72
CA LEU A 300 21.83 -6.30 -1.88
C LEU A 300 21.58 -5.58 -3.20
N GLY A 301 21.36 -4.27 -3.16
CA GLY A 301 21.21 -3.44 -4.35
C GLY A 301 22.39 -2.49 -4.55
N PHE A 302 22.80 -2.32 -5.80
CA PHE A 302 23.65 -1.22 -6.26
C PHE A 302 22.94 -0.50 -7.40
N GLU A 303 23.01 0.83 -7.38
CA GLU A 303 22.45 1.69 -8.42
C GLU A 303 23.47 2.79 -8.77
N ASP A 304 23.80 2.91 -10.06
CA ASP A 304 24.31 4.13 -10.66
C ASP A 304 23.13 4.89 -11.27
N ARG A 305 22.62 5.87 -10.52
CA ARG A 305 21.45 6.68 -10.88
C ARG A 305 21.64 7.43 -12.19
N ARG A 306 22.89 7.70 -12.56
CA ARG A 306 23.21 8.54 -13.70
C ARG A 306 24.61 8.25 -14.27
N ILE A 307 24.63 7.33 -15.23
CA ILE A 307 25.82 6.87 -15.93
C ILE A 307 26.43 7.98 -16.80
N ASN A 308 25.58 8.75 -17.48
CA ASN A 308 25.92 9.77 -18.49
C ASN A 308 25.09 11.07 -18.30
N GLN A 309 25.25 12.07 -19.16
CA GLN A 309 24.47 13.32 -19.06
C GLN A 309 23.04 13.20 -19.64
N HIS A 310 22.82 12.22 -20.54
CA HIS A 310 21.51 11.86 -21.10
C HIS A 310 20.55 11.16 -20.11
N GLY A 311 20.95 10.98 -18.84
CA GLY A 311 20.07 10.44 -17.79
C GLY A 311 19.97 8.91 -17.71
N HIS A 312 20.82 8.16 -18.40
CA HIS A 312 20.77 6.69 -18.34
C HIS A 312 21.15 6.21 -16.93
N SER A 313 20.42 5.23 -16.39
CA SER A 313 20.69 4.62 -15.08
C SER A 313 20.94 3.12 -15.18
N PHE A 314 21.70 2.56 -14.24
CA PHE A 314 21.95 1.13 -14.15
C PHE A 314 21.76 0.65 -12.71
N SER A 315 20.98 -0.41 -12.52
CA SER A 315 20.86 -1.09 -11.24
C SER A 315 21.25 -2.57 -11.35
N LEU A 316 21.78 -3.08 -10.24
CA LEU A 316 22.17 -4.47 -10.04
C LEU A 316 21.64 -4.91 -8.67
N GLU A 317 20.72 -5.86 -8.66
CA GLU A 317 20.19 -6.48 -7.45
C GLU A 317 20.68 -7.91 -7.32
N VAL A 318 21.12 -8.27 -6.11
CA VAL A 318 21.49 -9.64 -5.71
C VAL A 318 20.56 -10.08 -4.58
N GLN A 319 19.69 -11.03 -4.85
CA GLN A 319 18.82 -11.65 -3.85
C GLN A 319 19.31 -13.07 -3.53
N ALA A 320 19.26 -13.45 -2.25
CA ALA A 320 19.44 -14.84 -1.80
C ALA A 320 18.37 -15.20 -0.75
N ALA A 321 17.79 -16.39 -0.86
CA ALA A 321 16.79 -16.94 0.05
C ALA A 321 16.95 -18.48 0.14
N GLN A 322 16.17 -19.14 0.99
CA GLN A 322 16.25 -20.61 1.08
C GLN A 322 15.61 -21.31 -0.13
N VAL A 323 14.53 -20.74 -0.68
CA VAL A 323 13.84 -21.23 -1.89
C VAL A 323 14.43 -20.66 -3.19
N THR A 324 14.78 -19.38 -3.21
CA THR A 324 15.53 -18.73 -4.32
C THR A 324 16.99 -18.67 -3.94
N ARG A 325 17.77 -19.71 -4.30
CA ARG A 325 19.17 -19.89 -3.84
C ARG A 325 20.04 -18.67 -4.15
N TYR A 326 19.86 -18.12 -5.34
CA TYR A 326 20.32 -16.80 -5.75
C TYR A 326 19.44 -16.29 -6.89
N SER A 327 19.27 -14.98 -6.98
CA SER A 327 18.79 -14.27 -8.17
C SER A 327 19.63 -13.01 -8.34
N LEU A 328 20.18 -12.81 -9.53
CA LEU A 328 20.99 -11.67 -9.94
C LEU A 328 20.24 -10.95 -11.05
N GLN A 329 19.80 -9.73 -10.81
CA GLN A 329 19.03 -8.93 -11.76
C GLN A 329 19.81 -7.68 -12.13
N SER A 330 20.04 -7.44 -13.41
CA SER A 330 20.63 -6.21 -13.95
C SER A 330 19.61 -5.48 -14.81
N ARG A 331 19.56 -4.15 -14.69
CA ARG A 331 18.65 -3.29 -15.44
C ARG A 331 19.41 -2.05 -15.91
N TYR A 332 19.32 -1.73 -17.20
CA TYR A 332 19.89 -0.51 -17.79
C TYR A 332 18.75 0.29 -18.41
N ASN A 333 18.44 1.46 -17.85
CA ASN A 333 17.32 2.30 -18.28
C ASN A 333 17.80 3.46 -19.17
N VAL A 334 17.04 3.74 -20.23
CA VAL A 334 17.23 4.87 -21.16
C VAL A 334 15.92 5.67 -21.24
N PRO A 335 15.87 6.91 -20.71
CA PRO A 335 14.64 7.71 -20.71
C PRO A 335 14.35 8.35 -22.08
N PHE A 336 13.32 7.84 -22.77
CA PHE A 336 12.80 8.45 -24.01
C PHE A 336 11.58 9.34 -23.70
N GLY A 337 10.90 9.88 -24.73
CA GLY A 337 9.60 10.55 -24.60
C GLY A 337 9.47 11.51 -23.41
N ASP A 338 8.51 11.24 -22.52
CA ASP A 338 8.42 11.78 -21.16
C ASP A 338 9.37 11.03 -20.20
N PRO A 339 10.53 11.62 -19.83
CA PRO A 339 11.59 10.92 -19.10
C PRO A 339 11.25 10.61 -17.63
N ALA A 340 10.08 10.99 -17.13
CA ALA A 340 9.63 10.62 -15.78
C ALA A 340 8.90 9.27 -15.73
N VAL A 341 8.38 8.79 -16.87
CA VAL A 341 7.55 7.57 -16.93
C VAL A 341 7.82 6.69 -18.16
N GLU A 342 8.45 7.22 -19.22
CA GLU A 342 8.73 6.51 -20.47
C GLU A 342 10.22 6.13 -20.59
N LYS A 343 10.50 4.83 -20.69
CA LYS A 343 11.87 4.32 -20.69
C LYS A 343 12.03 3.02 -21.48
N LEU A 344 13.17 2.90 -22.16
CA LEU A 344 13.63 1.63 -22.70
C LEU A 344 14.54 0.99 -21.64
N THR A 345 14.24 -0.25 -21.26
CA THR A 345 15.01 -1.01 -20.27
C THR A 345 15.67 -2.19 -20.96
N LEU A 346 16.99 -2.37 -20.82
CA LEU A 346 17.63 -3.66 -21.09
C LEU A 346 17.77 -4.40 -19.76
N ALA A 347 17.06 -5.51 -19.61
CA ALA A 347 17.05 -6.34 -18.42
C ALA A 347 17.80 -7.66 -18.62
N GLY A 348 18.46 -8.14 -17.58
CA GLY A 348 19.08 -9.46 -17.50
C GLY A 348 18.87 -10.10 -16.13
N THR A 349 18.59 -11.40 -16.10
CA THR A 349 18.37 -12.17 -14.86
C THR A 349 19.15 -13.48 -14.93
N VAL A 350 19.88 -13.81 -13.87
CA VAL A 350 20.51 -15.12 -13.63
C VAL A 350 20.04 -15.65 -12.28
N GLU A 351 19.32 -16.76 -12.23
CA GLU A 351 18.79 -17.28 -10.96
C GLU A 351 18.73 -18.80 -10.85
N GLN A 352 18.71 -19.28 -9.61
CA GLN A 352 18.37 -20.65 -9.25
C GLN A 352 17.24 -20.65 -8.21
N ARG A 353 16.13 -21.32 -8.53
CA ARG A 353 14.92 -21.30 -7.71
C ARG A 353 14.33 -22.70 -7.53
N GLN A 354 13.84 -22.98 -6.34
CA GLN A 354 13.04 -24.16 -6.05
C GLN A 354 11.55 -23.82 -6.24
N LEU A 355 10.91 -24.54 -7.16
CA LEU A 355 9.49 -24.43 -7.49
C LEU A 355 8.79 -25.74 -7.08
N ALA A 356 8.29 -25.76 -5.85
CA ALA A 356 7.86 -26.97 -5.16
C ALA A 356 8.96 -28.07 -5.18
N ASP A 357 8.77 -29.17 -5.91
CA ASP A 357 9.76 -30.27 -5.98
C ASP A 357 10.75 -30.12 -7.16
N VAL A 358 10.57 -29.14 -8.06
CA VAL A 358 11.43 -28.90 -9.22
C VAL A 358 12.46 -27.81 -8.90
N THR A 359 13.76 -28.07 -9.14
CA THR A 359 14.77 -26.99 -9.17
C THR A 359 14.85 -26.42 -10.58
N THR A 360 14.92 -25.09 -10.72
CA THR A 360 15.18 -24.42 -12.00
C THR A 360 16.44 -23.58 -11.95
N HIS A 361 17.17 -23.58 -13.07
CA HIS A 361 18.37 -22.77 -13.32
C HIS A 361 18.11 -21.92 -14.57
N THR A 362 17.99 -20.60 -14.40
CA THR A 362 17.43 -19.72 -15.44
C THR A 362 18.37 -18.56 -15.76
N PHE A 363 18.57 -18.33 -17.05
CA PHE A 363 19.14 -17.10 -17.59
C PHE A 363 18.14 -16.46 -18.55
N SER A 364 17.81 -15.20 -18.32
CA SER A 364 16.92 -14.42 -19.17
C SER A 364 17.57 -13.09 -19.52
N VAL A 365 17.40 -12.61 -20.76
CA VAL A 365 17.84 -11.29 -21.19
C VAL A 365 16.87 -10.73 -22.23
N GLY A 366 16.52 -9.45 -22.14
CA GLY A 366 15.58 -8.84 -23.08
C GLY A 366 15.46 -7.32 -22.94
N PRO A 367 15.20 -6.60 -24.05
CA PRO A 367 14.70 -5.23 -23.98
C PRO A 367 13.21 -5.22 -23.58
N SER A 368 12.81 -4.15 -22.91
CA SER A 368 11.42 -3.72 -22.79
C SER A 368 11.27 -2.22 -23.00
N ILE A 369 10.06 -1.78 -23.33
CA ILE A 369 9.67 -0.39 -23.60
C ILE A 369 8.46 -0.08 -22.72
N THR A 370 8.61 0.85 -21.78
CA THR A 370 7.55 1.34 -20.89
C THR A 370 6.96 2.64 -21.44
N GLU A 371 5.63 2.69 -21.57
CA GLU A 371 4.84 3.84 -22.06
C GLU A 371 3.66 4.09 -21.11
N VAL A 372 3.24 5.35 -20.89
CA VAL A 372 2.11 5.67 -19.98
C VAL A 372 1.05 6.54 -20.65
N THR A 373 -0.16 5.98 -20.81
CA THR A 373 -1.29 6.62 -21.46
C THR A 373 -2.41 6.88 -20.44
N GLY A 374 -2.42 8.10 -19.89
CA GLY A 374 -3.51 8.66 -19.07
C GLY A 374 -3.64 8.10 -17.65
N SER A 375 -3.94 6.81 -17.50
CA SER A 375 -3.96 6.09 -16.21
C SER A 375 -3.58 4.61 -16.35
N TRP A 376 -2.93 4.27 -17.47
CA TRP A 376 -2.48 2.93 -17.83
C TRP A 376 -1.02 2.98 -18.27
N GLN A 377 -0.19 2.16 -17.63
CA GLN A 377 1.18 1.86 -18.07
C GLN A 377 1.14 0.60 -18.93
N HIS A 378 1.85 0.63 -20.05
CA HIS A 378 2.06 -0.51 -20.94
C HIS A 378 3.55 -0.83 -20.96
N VAL A 379 3.92 -2.10 -20.91
CA VAL A 379 5.32 -2.54 -21.05
C VAL A 379 5.40 -3.59 -22.15
N TRP A 380 5.95 -3.21 -23.30
CA TRP A 380 6.23 -4.16 -24.39
C TRP A 380 7.56 -4.83 -24.11
N LEU A 381 7.62 -6.17 -24.11
CA LEU A 381 8.83 -6.92 -23.74
C LEU A 381 9.17 -8.03 -24.75
N LEU A 382 10.46 -8.33 -24.89
CA LEU A 382 10.95 -9.44 -25.70
C LEU A 382 12.11 -10.15 -24.98
N THR A 383 11.80 -11.24 -24.29
CA THR A 383 12.77 -11.94 -23.44
C THR A 383 13.30 -13.20 -24.12
N ALA A 384 14.63 -13.29 -24.26
CA ALA A 384 15.32 -14.52 -24.58
C ALA A 384 15.66 -15.27 -23.28
N THR A 385 14.98 -16.38 -23.04
CA THR A 385 15.12 -17.22 -21.84
C THR A 385 15.80 -18.54 -22.19
N ARG A 386 16.81 -18.93 -21.42
CA ARG A 386 17.28 -20.31 -21.30
C ARG A 386 17.03 -20.79 -19.88
N THR A 387 16.28 -21.87 -19.71
CA THR A 387 16.03 -22.49 -18.41
C THR A 387 16.40 -23.96 -18.44
N THR A 388 16.96 -24.47 -17.35
CA THR A 388 17.11 -25.90 -17.10
C THR A 388 16.21 -26.26 -15.93
N SER A 389 15.29 -27.21 -16.13
CA SER A 389 14.40 -27.76 -15.10
C SER A 389 14.94 -29.13 -14.67
N ASP A 390 15.33 -29.26 -13.41
CA ASP A 390 15.89 -30.49 -12.84
C ASP A 390 14.80 -31.26 -12.07
N LEU A 391 14.41 -32.41 -12.62
CA LEU A 391 13.46 -33.35 -12.03
C LEU A 391 14.12 -34.70 -11.69
N PRO A 392 13.56 -35.51 -10.78
CA PRO A 392 14.03 -36.86 -10.52
C PRO A 392 14.07 -37.74 -11.78
N LEU A 393 15.10 -38.57 -11.93
CA LEU A 393 15.25 -39.49 -13.09
C LEU A 393 14.10 -40.52 -13.22
N GLY A 394 13.33 -40.73 -12.15
CA GLY A 394 12.15 -41.59 -12.15
C GLY A 394 10.84 -40.90 -12.54
N ALA A 395 10.83 -39.57 -12.75
CA ALA A 395 9.62 -38.81 -13.07
C ALA A 395 9.00 -39.29 -14.40
N GLU A 396 7.68 -39.47 -14.43
CA GLU A 396 6.99 -40.19 -15.49
C GLU A 396 7.07 -39.52 -16.86
N PHE A 397 6.82 -38.21 -16.94
CA PHE A 397 6.75 -37.45 -18.18
C PHE A 397 8.03 -36.66 -18.47
N LEU A 398 8.75 -36.22 -17.43
CA LEU A 398 9.97 -35.41 -17.55
C LEU A 398 11.11 -35.95 -16.66
N PRO A 399 11.70 -37.11 -16.97
CA PRO A 399 12.79 -37.68 -16.19
C PRO A 399 14.11 -36.92 -16.37
N GLY A 400 14.64 -36.37 -15.28
CA GLY A 400 15.98 -35.75 -15.24
C GLY A 400 16.00 -34.26 -15.54
N ALA A 401 17.14 -33.77 -16.04
CA ALA A 401 17.37 -32.38 -16.36
C ALA A 401 16.96 -32.05 -17.81
N HIS A 402 15.88 -31.29 -17.99
CA HIS A 402 15.47 -30.77 -19.30
C HIS A 402 15.98 -29.32 -19.47
N THR A 403 16.43 -28.93 -20.67
CA THR A 403 16.86 -27.55 -20.95
C THR A 403 16.11 -26.99 -22.14
N ASP A 404 15.41 -25.88 -21.90
CA ASP A 404 14.57 -25.19 -22.87
C ASP A 404 15.15 -23.82 -23.19
N ARG A 405 15.04 -23.40 -24.46
CA ARG A 405 15.40 -22.09 -24.98
C ARG A 405 14.16 -21.48 -25.63
N LEU A 406 13.82 -20.26 -25.24
CA LEU A 406 12.59 -19.61 -25.68
C LEU A 406 12.87 -18.14 -25.97
N LEU A 407 12.42 -17.67 -27.13
CA LEU A 407 12.12 -16.26 -27.35
C LEU A 407 10.65 -16.03 -26.96
N VAL A 408 10.43 -15.11 -26.03
CA VAL A 408 9.16 -14.84 -25.37
C VAL A 408 8.81 -13.35 -25.51
N PRO A 409 8.11 -12.94 -26.59
CA PRO A 409 7.40 -11.67 -26.62
C PRO A 409 6.28 -11.62 -25.57
N GLY A 410 6.01 -10.42 -25.06
CA GLY A 410 4.86 -10.16 -24.19
C GLY A 410 4.49 -8.68 -24.09
N ILE A 411 3.38 -8.43 -23.40
CA ILE A 411 2.91 -7.11 -23.01
C ILE A 411 2.38 -7.15 -21.57
N ASP A 412 2.87 -6.24 -20.73
CA ASP A 412 2.27 -5.95 -19.42
C ASP A 412 1.34 -4.73 -19.53
N LEU A 413 0.22 -4.77 -18.81
CA LEU A 413 -0.72 -3.67 -18.64
C LEU A 413 -0.97 -3.44 -17.15
N ALA A 414 -0.52 -2.30 -16.63
CA ALA A 414 -0.68 -1.92 -15.22
C ALA A 414 -1.50 -0.63 -15.08
N SER A 415 -2.38 -0.58 -14.09
CA SER A 415 -3.07 0.66 -13.73
C SER A 415 -2.15 1.57 -12.90
N VAL A 416 -2.12 2.87 -13.20
CA VAL A 416 -1.31 3.85 -12.47
C VAL A 416 -2.18 4.92 -11.79
N PRO A 417 -1.86 5.34 -10.54
CA PRO A 417 -2.57 6.42 -9.85
C PRO A 417 -2.57 7.75 -10.61
N LYS A 418 -3.59 8.58 -10.37
CA LYS A 418 -3.62 9.95 -10.94
C LYS A 418 -2.53 10.80 -10.28
N GLY A 419 -1.58 11.27 -11.10
CA GLY A 419 -0.38 11.96 -10.63
C GLY A 419 0.81 11.04 -10.37
N TYR A 420 0.78 9.81 -10.91
CA TYR A 420 1.91 8.87 -10.88
C TYR A 420 3.19 9.47 -11.47
N LEU A 421 4.26 9.36 -10.67
CA LEU A 421 5.66 9.64 -10.98
C LEU A 421 6.46 8.64 -10.12
N GLY A 422 7.44 7.94 -10.70
CA GLY A 422 8.26 6.94 -9.99
C GLY A 422 7.59 5.57 -9.75
N GLU A 423 8.39 4.49 -9.75
CA GLU A 423 7.91 3.09 -9.80
C GLU A 423 7.55 2.45 -8.45
N ALA A 424 8.06 2.94 -7.32
CA ALA A 424 8.27 2.07 -6.13
C ALA A 424 7.17 2.06 -5.05
N LEU A 425 6.24 3.03 -5.06
CA LEU A 425 5.48 3.39 -3.83
C LEU A 425 4.11 2.75 -3.64
N PHE A 426 3.55 2.06 -4.64
CA PHE A 426 2.16 1.55 -4.58
C PHE A 426 1.98 0.20 -5.29
N GLU A 427 1.26 -0.73 -4.65
CA GLU A 427 0.71 -1.91 -5.31
C GLU A 427 -0.26 -1.48 -6.43
N HIS A 428 -0.08 -2.01 -7.65
CA HIS A 428 -0.95 -1.70 -8.79
C HIS A 428 -2.35 -2.30 -8.56
N PRO A 429 -3.45 -1.50 -8.55
CA PRO A 429 -4.79 -2.04 -8.30
C PRO A 429 -5.31 -3.04 -9.34
N PHE A 430 -4.65 -3.06 -10.50
CA PHE A 430 -4.82 -4.01 -11.60
C PHE A 430 -3.48 -4.12 -12.33
N PHE A 431 -3.08 -5.36 -12.61
CA PHE A 431 -1.97 -5.75 -13.47
C PHE A 431 -2.43 -6.92 -14.37
N ALA A 432 -1.96 -6.97 -15.62
CA ALA A 432 -2.11 -8.12 -16.49
C ALA A 432 -0.90 -8.29 -17.41
N GLU A 433 -0.34 -9.50 -17.47
CA GLU A 433 0.70 -9.91 -18.42
C GLU A 433 0.09 -10.85 -19.47
N LEU A 434 0.34 -10.57 -20.75
CA LEU A 434 0.11 -11.50 -21.85
C LEU A 434 1.45 -11.82 -22.52
N ARG A 435 1.94 -13.05 -22.37
CA ARG A 435 3.20 -13.52 -22.97
C ARG A 435 3.02 -14.82 -23.74
N GLY A 436 3.94 -15.14 -24.63
CA GLY A 436 3.94 -16.43 -25.34
C GLY A 436 5.21 -16.73 -26.09
N SER A 437 5.37 -17.99 -26.53
CA SER A 437 6.50 -18.45 -27.33
C SER A 437 6.02 -19.32 -28.48
N HIS A 438 6.78 -19.35 -29.58
CA HIS A 438 6.46 -20.19 -30.73
C HIS A 438 7.74 -20.70 -31.42
N THR A 439 7.72 -21.93 -31.93
CA THR A 439 8.87 -22.56 -32.61
C THR A 439 9.34 -21.81 -33.85
N ALA A 440 8.46 -21.07 -34.52
CA ALA A 440 8.83 -20.17 -35.62
C ALA A 440 9.74 -18.99 -35.18
N LEU A 441 9.84 -18.71 -33.87
CA LEU A 441 10.78 -17.74 -33.28
C LEU A 441 12.11 -18.38 -32.84
N GLY A 442 12.30 -19.69 -33.08
CA GLY A 442 13.44 -20.46 -32.57
C GLY A 442 13.29 -20.97 -31.13
N SER A 443 12.08 -20.93 -30.58
CA SER A 443 11.77 -21.47 -29.24
C SER A 443 11.53 -22.98 -29.27
N ASP A 444 11.97 -23.70 -28.24
CA ASP A 444 11.75 -25.16 -28.13
C ASP A 444 10.27 -25.53 -27.85
N SER A 445 9.46 -24.56 -27.38
CA SER A 445 8.08 -24.77 -26.94
C SER A 445 7.10 -23.71 -27.45
N ASN A 446 5.83 -24.15 -27.60
CA ASN A 446 4.70 -23.34 -28.04
C ASN A 446 3.70 -23.11 -26.88
N PHE A 447 3.55 -21.86 -26.44
CA PHE A 447 2.47 -21.49 -25.51
C PHE A 447 2.02 -20.03 -25.68
N ILE A 448 0.81 -19.74 -25.22
CA ILE A 448 0.33 -18.39 -24.89
C ILE A 448 -0.19 -18.44 -23.45
N GLN A 449 0.21 -17.47 -22.63
CA GLN A 449 -0.13 -17.40 -21.21
C GLN A 449 -0.64 -16.00 -20.88
N LEU A 450 -1.81 -15.96 -20.24
CA LEU A 450 -2.38 -14.76 -19.63
C LEU A 450 -2.23 -14.90 -18.11
N HIS A 451 -1.76 -13.84 -17.47
CA HIS A 451 -1.71 -13.69 -16.02
C HIS A 451 -2.35 -12.36 -15.65
N MET A 452 -3.15 -12.33 -14.58
CA MET A 452 -3.88 -11.15 -14.13
C MET A 452 -3.87 -11.09 -12.61
N GLN A 453 -3.62 -9.90 -12.07
CA GLN A 453 -3.69 -9.61 -10.64
C GLN A 453 -4.57 -8.38 -10.41
N VAL A 454 -5.43 -8.42 -9.40
CA VAL A 454 -6.29 -7.32 -8.99
C VAL A 454 -6.16 -7.17 -7.49
N GLU A 455 -5.85 -5.97 -7.00
CA GLU A 455 -5.81 -5.67 -5.57
C GLU A 455 -6.56 -4.38 -5.24
N ARG A 456 -7.37 -4.40 -4.18
CA ARG A 456 -8.18 -3.25 -3.82
C ARG A 456 -8.54 -3.19 -2.35
N VAL A 457 -8.12 -2.10 -1.71
CA VAL A 457 -8.48 -1.76 -0.33
C VAL A 457 -9.70 -0.82 -0.30
N PHE A 458 -10.81 -1.31 0.26
CA PHE A 458 -12.05 -0.56 0.48
C PHE A 458 -12.12 -0.07 1.93
N ARG A 459 -12.47 1.20 2.15
CA ARG A 459 -12.68 1.76 3.50
C ARG A 459 -14.11 1.49 3.96
N LEU A 460 -14.30 0.51 4.83
CA LEU A 460 -15.61 0.20 5.45
C LEU A 460 -15.97 1.16 6.60
N GLY A 461 -14.98 1.86 7.17
CA GLY A 461 -15.19 2.89 8.17
C GLY A 461 -13.88 3.53 8.66
N ARG A 462 -13.96 4.45 9.63
CA ARG A 462 -12.81 5.25 10.12
C ARG A 462 -11.58 4.46 10.64
N LYS A 463 -11.73 3.15 10.87
CA LYS A 463 -10.67 2.23 11.32
C LYS A 463 -10.80 0.81 10.72
N TRP A 464 -11.65 0.64 9.71
CA TRP A 464 -12.01 -0.67 9.16
C TRP A 464 -11.83 -0.64 7.65
N HIS A 465 -11.07 -1.60 7.14
CA HIS A 465 -10.77 -1.77 5.73
C HIS A 465 -11.06 -3.21 5.31
N LEU A 466 -11.36 -3.39 4.03
CA LEU A 466 -11.47 -4.68 3.37
C LEU A 466 -10.45 -4.68 2.23
N LEU A 467 -9.45 -5.53 2.31
CA LEU A 467 -8.52 -5.84 1.22
C LEU A 467 -9.10 -7.03 0.46
N LEU A 468 -9.30 -6.85 -0.84
CA LEU A 468 -9.50 -7.94 -1.79
C LEU A 468 -8.25 -8.02 -2.66
N ARG A 469 -7.65 -9.20 -2.78
CA ARG A 469 -6.64 -9.50 -3.79
C ARG A 469 -7.04 -10.79 -4.51
N ASP A 470 -7.07 -10.76 -5.83
CA ASP A 470 -7.41 -11.91 -6.67
C ASP A 470 -6.37 -12.05 -7.80
N GLU A 471 -6.01 -13.29 -8.13
CA GLU A 471 -4.93 -13.62 -9.06
C GLU A 471 -5.33 -14.81 -9.95
N VAL A 472 -5.16 -14.67 -11.26
CA VAL A 472 -5.65 -15.60 -12.27
C VAL A 472 -4.57 -15.86 -13.31
N GLY A 473 -4.24 -17.13 -13.53
CA GLY A 473 -3.31 -17.60 -14.55
C GLY A 473 -4.00 -18.57 -15.51
N ALA A 474 -3.76 -18.45 -16.81
CA ALA A 474 -4.28 -19.39 -17.81
C ALA A 474 -3.28 -19.62 -18.95
N SER A 475 -3.02 -20.88 -19.30
CA SER A 475 -2.06 -21.24 -20.36
C SER A 475 -2.65 -22.10 -21.47
N LEU A 476 -2.58 -21.58 -22.69
CA LEU A 476 -2.83 -22.33 -23.93
C LEU A 476 -1.50 -22.93 -24.41
N VAL A 477 -1.32 -24.23 -24.19
CA VAL A 477 -0.10 -24.98 -24.53
C VAL A 477 -0.44 -26.26 -25.29
N SER A 478 0.33 -26.63 -26.31
CA SER A 478 0.05 -27.81 -27.15
C SER A 478 0.22 -29.14 -26.41
N ARG A 479 1.19 -29.23 -25.50
CA ARG A 479 1.44 -30.35 -24.58
C ARG A 479 2.00 -29.81 -23.28
N PHE A 480 1.39 -30.10 -22.14
CA PHE A 480 1.82 -29.57 -20.84
C PHE A 480 3.28 -29.92 -20.50
N SER A 481 3.76 -31.10 -20.89
CA SER A 481 5.16 -31.50 -20.71
C SER A 481 6.18 -30.62 -21.45
N GLN A 482 5.76 -29.83 -22.45
CA GLN A 482 6.61 -28.82 -23.10
C GLN A 482 6.60 -27.46 -22.41
N LEU A 483 5.74 -27.21 -21.42
CA LEU A 483 5.76 -25.97 -20.65
C LEU A 483 6.92 -26.05 -19.63
N PRO A 484 7.99 -25.24 -19.73
CA PRO A 484 9.09 -25.30 -18.78
C PRO A 484 8.62 -24.88 -17.39
N ALA A 485 9.23 -25.40 -16.31
CA ALA A 485 8.71 -25.22 -14.95
C ALA A 485 8.61 -23.75 -14.51
N VAL A 486 9.46 -22.86 -15.05
CA VAL A 486 9.41 -21.40 -14.80
C VAL A 486 8.20 -20.68 -15.39
N PHE A 487 7.47 -21.31 -16.32
CA PHE A 487 6.23 -20.79 -16.91
C PHE A 487 5.00 -21.55 -16.41
N ARG A 488 5.13 -22.37 -15.35
CA ARG A 488 4.01 -23.04 -14.69
C ARG A 488 3.59 -22.27 -13.44
N PHE A 489 2.31 -22.34 -13.13
CA PHE A 489 1.72 -21.72 -11.95
C PHE A 489 1.83 -22.62 -10.71
N PHE A 490 1.89 -22.01 -9.54
CA PHE A 490 2.07 -22.70 -8.25
C PHE A 490 1.45 -21.87 -7.12
N ALA A 491 0.46 -22.43 -6.42
CA ALA A 491 -0.23 -21.76 -5.34
C ALA A 491 0.23 -22.23 -3.95
N GLY A 492 -0.17 -21.49 -2.90
CA GLY A 492 0.09 -21.80 -1.50
C GLY A 492 1.26 -21.04 -0.87
N GLY A 493 1.13 -20.76 0.42
CA GLY A 493 2.08 -19.93 1.19
C GLY A 493 1.60 -18.47 1.34
N ASP A 494 2.38 -17.67 2.06
CA ASP A 494 2.02 -16.33 2.56
C ASP A 494 1.37 -15.39 1.52
N ASN A 495 1.94 -15.32 0.32
CA ASN A 495 1.48 -14.44 -0.76
C ASN A 495 0.46 -15.10 -1.72
N SER A 496 -0.16 -16.24 -1.37
CA SER A 496 -1.06 -16.97 -2.28
C SER A 496 -2.26 -17.59 -1.56
N VAL A 497 -2.04 -18.62 -0.74
CA VAL A 497 -3.07 -19.23 0.12
C VAL A 497 -2.42 -19.64 1.44
N ARG A 498 -2.58 -18.83 2.48
CA ARG A 498 -1.98 -19.07 3.81
C ARG A 498 -2.56 -20.36 4.42
N GLY A 499 -1.78 -21.05 5.24
CA GLY A 499 -2.12 -22.36 5.82
C GLY A 499 -1.64 -23.54 4.97
N PHE A 500 -1.50 -23.35 3.66
CA PHE A 500 -0.70 -24.22 2.80
C PHE A 500 0.73 -23.67 2.74
N GLY A 501 1.69 -24.49 2.32
CA GLY A 501 3.10 -24.07 2.22
C GLY A 501 3.43 -23.45 0.88
N TYR A 502 4.62 -22.86 0.81
CA TYR A 502 5.17 -22.30 -0.41
C TYR A 502 5.08 -23.27 -1.61
N ASN A 503 4.31 -22.88 -2.63
CA ASN A 503 4.07 -23.66 -3.84
C ASN A 503 3.46 -25.07 -3.59
N ASP A 504 2.91 -25.35 -2.39
CA ASP A 504 2.39 -26.67 -2.02
C ASP A 504 1.15 -27.09 -2.85
N LEU A 505 0.45 -26.14 -3.46
CA LEU A 505 -0.80 -26.33 -4.20
C LEU A 505 -0.52 -26.30 -5.70
N SER A 506 -0.25 -27.47 -6.26
CA SER A 506 -0.01 -27.68 -7.69
C SER A 506 -0.27 -29.13 -8.10
N PRO A 507 -0.48 -29.40 -9.40
CA PRO A 507 -0.50 -30.74 -9.97
C PRO A 507 0.74 -31.56 -9.61
N THR A 508 0.57 -32.88 -9.60
CA THR A 508 1.64 -33.83 -9.30
C THR A 508 1.91 -34.78 -10.46
N GLU A 509 3.17 -35.16 -10.60
CA GLU A 509 3.68 -36.17 -11.53
C GLU A 509 4.09 -37.42 -10.75
N ALA A 510 3.87 -38.61 -11.31
CA ALA A 510 4.29 -39.85 -10.66
C ALA A 510 5.81 -40.08 -10.82
N VAL A 511 6.43 -40.70 -9.82
CA VAL A 511 7.81 -41.18 -9.85
C VAL A 511 7.79 -42.70 -9.88
N CYS A 512 8.26 -43.28 -10.98
CA CYS A 512 8.26 -44.71 -11.17
C CYS A 512 9.22 -45.42 -10.20
N THR A 513 8.90 -46.65 -9.81
CA THR A 513 9.74 -47.47 -8.93
C THR A 513 11.06 -47.83 -9.61
N TYR A 514 12.18 -47.65 -8.92
CA TYR A 514 13.50 -48.10 -9.38
C TYR A 514 13.77 -49.55 -8.97
N ASP A 515 14.14 -50.39 -9.94
CA ASP A 515 14.59 -51.75 -9.70
C ASP A 515 16.14 -51.77 -9.63
N PRO A 516 16.74 -52.06 -8.46
CA PRO A 516 18.19 -52.09 -8.30
C PRO A 516 18.86 -53.34 -8.89
N THR A 517 18.08 -54.38 -9.26
CA THR A 517 18.60 -55.59 -9.91
C THR A 517 18.61 -55.44 -11.43
N LEU A 518 17.61 -54.76 -11.99
CA LEU A 518 17.53 -54.43 -13.42
C LEU A 518 18.17 -53.07 -13.76
N MET A 519 18.66 -52.34 -12.75
CA MET A 519 19.30 -51.01 -12.85
C MET A 519 18.48 -49.99 -13.67
N LYS A 520 17.15 -50.02 -13.53
CA LYS A 520 16.23 -49.19 -14.31
C LYS A 520 14.95 -48.84 -13.56
N TYR A 521 14.27 -47.80 -14.02
CA TYR A 521 12.91 -47.49 -13.59
C TYR A 521 11.89 -48.42 -14.29
N LEU A 522 10.91 -48.89 -13.54
CA LEU A 522 9.87 -49.80 -14.00
C LEU A 522 8.77 -49.03 -14.77
N ARG A 523 8.81 -49.14 -16.10
CA ARG A 523 7.90 -48.48 -17.05
C ARG A 523 7.23 -49.49 -17.98
N ASN A 524 6.01 -49.18 -18.41
CA ASN A 524 5.25 -49.96 -19.39
C ASN A 524 5.74 -49.65 -20.80
N ASP A 525 6.26 -50.64 -21.52
CA ASP A 525 6.63 -50.51 -22.95
C ASP A 525 5.38 -50.74 -23.83
N PRO A 526 5.09 -49.92 -24.86
CA PRO A 526 5.84 -48.75 -25.35
C PRO A 526 5.37 -47.40 -24.77
N GLN A 527 4.42 -47.42 -23.83
CA GLN A 527 3.70 -46.22 -23.35
C GLN A 527 4.56 -45.31 -22.45
N GLN A 528 5.69 -45.81 -21.94
CA GLN A 528 6.63 -45.17 -21.01
C GLN A 528 6.04 -44.72 -19.67
N THR A 529 4.75 -44.98 -19.42
CA THR A 529 4.09 -44.78 -18.13
C THR A 529 4.68 -45.67 -17.04
N CYS A 530 4.54 -45.30 -15.77
CA CYS A 530 5.03 -46.10 -14.65
C CYS A 530 4.30 -47.45 -14.56
N GLN A 531 5.07 -48.54 -14.47
CA GLN A 531 4.55 -49.88 -14.17
C GLN A 531 4.23 -50.04 -12.67
N SER A 532 4.99 -49.32 -11.83
CA SER A 532 4.82 -49.22 -10.38
C SER A 532 5.24 -47.81 -9.96
N VAL A 533 4.55 -47.22 -8.99
CA VAL A 533 4.78 -45.84 -8.54
C VAL A 533 5.30 -45.83 -7.11
N ALA A 534 6.52 -45.29 -6.93
CA ALA A 534 7.18 -45.17 -5.64
C ALA A 534 6.84 -43.85 -4.92
N GLY A 535 6.45 -42.81 -5.65
CA GLY A 535 6.14 -41.50 -5.09
C GLY A 535 5.49 -40.56 -6.10
N PHE A 536 5.19 -39.34 -5.65
CA PHE A 536 4.64 -38.26 -6.46
C PHE A 536 5.39 -36.96 -6.14
N ILE A 537 5.58 -36.12 -7.15
CA ILE A 537 6.29 -34.83 -7.05
C ILE A 537 5.42 -33.70 -7.60
N LYS A 538 5.53 -32.50 -7.03
CA LYS A 538 4.81 -31.30 -7.42
C LYS A 538 5.52 -30.58 -8.54
N VAL A 539 4.84 -30.41 -9.67
CA VAL A 539 5.46 -29.97 -10.94
C VAL A 539 4.87 -28.68 -11.51
N GLY A 540 4.04 -27.97 -10.76
CA GLY A 540 3.31 -26.78 -11.22
C GLY A 540 2.12 -27.15 -12.12
N GLY A 541 1.25 -26.17 -12.40
CA GLY A 541 0.08 -26.34 -13.27
C GLY A 541 0.07 -25.36 -14.43
N LYS A 542 -0.77 -25.64 -15.44
CA LYS A 542 -0.92 -24.76 -16.61
C LYS A 542 -1.78 -23.51 -16.29
N ASP A 543 -2.74 -23.62 -15.38
CA ASP A 543 -3.69 -22.57 -14.97
C ASP A 543 -3.60 -22.35 -13.44
N GLU A 544 -4.01 -21.19 -12.95
CA GLU A 544 -4.15 -20.88 -11.52
C GLU A 544 -5.35 -19.95 -11.27
N LEU A 545 -5.96 -20.12 -10.09
CA LEU A 545 -6.85 -19.13 -9.50
C LEU A 545 -6.54 -19.07 -8.01
N THR A 546 -6.11 -17.92 -7.51
CA THR A 546 -5.90 -17.65 -6.08
C THR A 546 -6.51 -16.31 -5.67
N GLY A 547 -6.82 -16.14 -4.39
CA GLY A 547 -7.40 -14.90 -3.88
C GLY A 547 -7.55 -14.86 -2.36
N THR A 548 -7.75 -13.64 -1.86
CA THR A 548 -7.74 -13.26 -0.45
C THR A 548 -8.83 -12.25 -0.17
N VAL A 549 -9.62 -12.51 0.87
CA VAL A 549 -10.61 -11.58 1.44
C VAL A 549 -10.18 -11.26 2.87
N GLU A 550 -9.50 -10.14 3.08
CA GLU A 550 -8.92 -9.75 4.38
C GLU A 550 -9.59 -8.51 4.97
N VAL A 551 -10.25 -8.65 6.12
CA VAL A 551 -10.83 -7.54 6.88
C VAL A 551 -9.82 -7.05 7.92
N ILE A 552 -9.40 -5.79 7.80
CA ILE A 552 -8.35 -5.16 8.61
C ILE A 552 -8.95 -4.09 9.53
N ARG A 553 -8.57 -4.11 10.81
CA ARG A 553 -8.93 -3.09 11.81
C ARG A 553 -7.70 -2.38 12.34
N ASP A 554 -7.62 -1.08 12.09
CA ASP A 554 -6.57 -0.23 12.67
C ASP A 554 -6.76 -0.04 14.18
N LEU A 555 -5.66 -0.18 14.92
CA LEU A 555 -5.56 0.02 16.36
C LEU A 555 -4.62 1.21 16.66
N PRO A 556 -4.53 1.69 17.92
CA PRO A 556 -3.52 2.67 18.32
C PRO A 556 -2.09 2.15 18.09
N ASN A 557 -1.11 3.06 18.15
CA ASN A 557 0.33 2.74 18.16
C ASN A 557 0.80 1.94 16.92
N ASN A 558 0.26 2.27 15.74
CA ASN A 558 0.59 1.67 14.43
C ASN A 558 0.36 0.15 14.31
N LEU A 559 -0.45 -0.41 15.21
CA LEU A 559 -0.92 -1.79 15.14
C LEU A 559 -2.19 -1.87 14.27
N ALA A 560 -2.38 -3.00 13.61
CA ALA A 560 -3.69 -3.41 13.11
C ALA A 560 -3.87 -4.92 13.31
N ILE A 561 -5.11 -5.37 13.43
CA ILE A 561 -5.48 -6.79 13.40
C ILE A 561 -6.23 -7.10 12.12
N ALA A 562 -6.05 -8.31 11.60
CA ALA A 562 -6.69 -8.80 10.39
C ALA A 562 -7.45 -10.11 10.66
N THR A 563 -8.49 -10.37 9.87
CA THR A 563 -9.13 -11.67 9.75
C THR A 563 -9.36 -11.94 8.27
N PHE A 564 -8.88 -13.07 7.77
CA PHE A 564 -8.85 -13.38 6.34
C PHE A 564 -9.45 -14.74 6.00
N PHE A 565 -9.96 -14.83 4.77
CA PHE A 565 -10.30 -16.05 4.07
C PHE A 565 -9.50 -16.07 2.77
N ASP A 566 -8.66 -17.09 2.60
CA ASP A 566 -7.88 -17.29 1.37
C ASP A 566 -8.44 -18.49 0.62
N TYR A 567 -8.37 -18.42 -0.71
CA TYR A 567 -8.83 -19.49 -1.59
C TYR A 567 -7.90 -19.65 -2.79
N GLY A 568 -7.78 -20.87 -3.32
CA GLY A 568 -7.15 -21.08 -4.61
C GLY A 568 -6.40 -22.39 -4.82
N ASN A 569 -5.85 -22.54 -6.02
CA ASN A 569 -5.01 -23.67 -6.44
C ASN A 569 -4.37 -23.40 -7.83
N ALA A 570 -3.29 -24.11 -8.16
CA ALA A 570 -2.84 -24.30 -9.54
C ALA A 570 -3.34 -25.66 -10.09
N PHE A 571 -3.71 -25.72 -11.37
CA PHE A 571 -4.39 -26.87 -11.98
C PHE A 571 -4.21 -26.94 -13.51
N ASP A 572 -4.53 -28.09 -14.10
CA ASP A 572 -4.45 -28.30 -15.57
C ASP A 572 -5.83 -28.45 -16.24
N HIS A 573 -6.87 -28.71 -15.45
CA HIS A 573 -8.23 -28.96 -15.92
C HIS A 573 -9.25 -28.44 -14.91
N LEU A 574 -10.37 -27.88 -15.41
CA LEU A 574 -11.51 -27.50 -14.58
C LEU A 574 -12.23 -28.76 -14.08
N GLY A 575 -12.11 -29.05 -12.78
CA GLY A 575 -12.69 -30.25 -12.16
C GLY A 575 -12.05 -30.59 -10.82
N ARG A 576 -12.29 -31.80 -10.30
CA ARG A 576 -11.55 -32.28 -9.13
C ARG A 576 -10.13 -32.65 -9.55
N GLN A 577 -9.13 -32.20 -8.79
CA GLN A 577 -7.73 -32.49 -9.06
C GLN A 577 -7.39 -33.89 -8.51
N CYS A 578 -7.30 -34.86 -9.41
CA CYS A 578 -6.88 -36.23 -9.12
C CYS A 578 -5.37 -36.39 -9.36
N ALA A 579 -4.68 -37.19 -8.55
CA ALA A 579 -3.29 -37.56 -8.82
C ALA A 579 -3.18 -38.56 -10.00
N PRO A 580 -2.04 -38.62 -10.72
CA PRO A 580 -1.82 -39.58 -11.79
C PRO A 580 -2.12 -41.03 -11.40
N HIS A 581 -2.55 -41.85 -12.37
CA HIS A 581 -2.98 -43.24 -12.19
C HIS A 581 -4.20 -43.47 -11.28
N SER A 582 -4.86 -42.42 -10.79
CA SER A 582 -6.14 -42.54 -10.08
C SER A 582 -7.28 -42.88 -11.06
N PRO A 583 -8.08 -43.94 -10.84
CA PRO A 583 -9.20 -44.25 -11.73
C PRO A 583 -10.34 -43.20 -11.60
N PRO A 584 -11.17 -43.01 -12.64
CA PRO A 584 -12.28 -42.06 -12.60
C PRO A 584 -13.24 -42.35 -11.44
N GLY A 585 -13.46 -41.36 -10.58
CA GLY A 585 -14.29 -41.49 -9.37
C GLY A 585 -13.56 -42.04 -8.13
N ALA A 586 -12.22 -42.19 -8.17
CA ALA A 586 -11.43 -42.55 -7.00
C ALA A 586 -11.56 -41.53 -5.84
N ALA A 587 -11.37 -42.00 -4.61
CA ALA A 587 -11.40 -41.17 -3.41
C ALA A 587 -10.23 -40.15 -3.32
N PHE A 588 -9.22 -40.25 -4.19
CA PHE A 588 -7.97 -39.49 -4.12
C PHE A 588 -7.96 -38.22 -5.00
N CYS A 589 -9.11 -37.54 -5.11
CA CYS A 589 -9.26 -36.32 -5.89
C CYS A 589 -9.67 -35.14 -5.01
N SER A 590 -8.77 -34.17 -4.82
CA SER A 590 -9.07 -32.94 -4.06
C SER A 590 -10.07 -32.03 -4.80
N PRO A 591 -10.74 -31.10 -4.08
CA PRO A 591 -11.49 -30.02 -4.70
C PRO A 591 -10.61 -29.17 -5.64
N LEU A 592 -11.22 -28.52 -6.64
CA LEU A 592 -10.50 -27.66 -7.59
C LEU A 592 -9.71 -26.55 -6.88
N LEU A 593 -10.37 -25.86 -5.95
CA LEU A 593 -9.79 -24.80 -5.13
C LEU A 593 -9.65 -25.30 -3.69
N GLN A 594 -8.53 -24.95 -3.07
CA GLN A 594 -8.33 -25.11 -1.64
C GLN A 594 -8.78 -23.83 -0.90
N TYR A 595 -9.01 -23.93 0.41
CA TYR A 595 -9.52 -22.83 1.23
C TYR A 595 -8.84 -22.81 2.59
N SER A 596 -8.65 -21.62 3.16
CA SER A 596 -8.23 -21.43 4.55
C SER A 596 -8.92 -20.22 5.18
N VAL A 597 -8.86 -20.16 6.51
CA VAL A 597 -9.21 -18.96 7.28
C VAL A 597 -8.11 -18.67 8.29
N GLY A 598 -7.89 -17.40 8.61
CA GLY A 598 -6.90 -17.03 9.59
C GLY A 598 -7.10 -15.69 10.25
N ILE A 599 -6.24 -15.44 11.24
CA ILE A 599 -6.16 -14.19 11.99
C ILE A 599 -4.75 -13.64 11.90
N GLY A 600 -4.65 -12.32 11.85
CA GLY A 600 -3.40 -11.62 11.59
C GLY A 600 -3.13 -10.47 12.54
N LEU A 601 -1.85 -10.22 12.78
CA LEU A 601 -1.32 -9.00 13.36
C LEU A 601 -0.49 -8.28 12.31
N ARG A 602 -0.61 -6.95 12.27
CA ARG A 602 0.19 -6.05 11.43
C ARG A 602 0.85 -5.02 12.34
N VAL A 603 2.16 -4.85 12.25
CA VAL A 603 2.91 -3.80 12.97
C VAL A 603 3.58 -2.89 11.95
N ARG A 604 3.07 -1.67 11.78
CA ARG A 604 3.59 -0.69 10.81
C ARG A 604 4.69 0.15 11.46
N LEU A 605 5.95 -0.29 11.36
CA LEU A 605 7.11 0.50 11.80
C LEU A 605 7.45 1.58 10.76
N PRO A 606 8.38 2.52 11.05
CA PRO A 606 8.74 3.57 10.10
C PRO A 606 9.33 3.03 8.78
N VAL A 607 10.20 2.02 8.85
CA VAL A 607 10.99 1.49 7.71
C VAL A 607 10.54 0.09 7.25
N LEU A 608 9.64 -0.57 7.98
CA LEU A 608 9.13 -1.91 7.61
C LEU A 608 7.71 -2.15 8.13
N THR A 609 7.04 -3.14 7.57
CA THR A 609 5.82 -3.72 8.12
C THR A 609 6.07 -5.17 8.49
N LEU A 610 5.71 -5.55 9.72
CA LEU A 610 5.72 -6.94 10.19
C LEU A 610 4.31 -7.51 10.12
N GLY A 611 4.12 -8.56 9.35
CA GLY A 611 2.94 -9.43 9.37
C GLY A 611 3.20 -10.68 10.22
N VAL A 612 2.22 -11.07 11.06
CA VAL A 612 2.20 -12.36 11.76
C VAL A 612 0.80 -12.94 11.65
N ASP A 613 0.65 -14.00 10.86
CA ASP A 613 -0.61 -14.63 10.49
C ASP A 613 -0.67 -16.08 10.96
N ILE A 614 -1.82 -16.50 11.48
CA ILE A 614 -2.11 -17.91 11.79
C ILE A 614 -3.29 -18.34 10.94
N ALA A 615 -3.04 -19.28 10.03
CA ALA A 615 -4.00 -19.75 9.04
C ALA A 615 -4.29 -21.26 9.20
N GLN A 616 -5.57 -21.61 9.21
CA GLN A 616 -6.07 -22.98 9.26
C GLN A 616 -6.72 -23.33 7.92
N PRO A 617 -6.14 -24.27 7.14
CA PRO A 617 -6.80 -24.91 6.01
C PRO A 617 -8.16 -25.50 6.39
N LEU A 618 -9.15 -25.27 5.54
CA LEU A 618 -10.52 -25.80 5.67
C LEU A 618 -10.79 -26.95 4.72
N SER A 619 -10.08 -27.02 3.59
CA SER A 619 -10.16 -28.11 2.61
C SER A 619 -9.15 -29.23 2.92
N ASP A 620 -9.46 -30.42 2.40
CA ASP A 620 -8.64 -31.62 2.60
C ASP A 620 -7.79 -31.91 1.35
N THR A 621 -6.47 -32.00 1.54
CA THR A 621 -5.52 -32.39 0.51
C THR A 621 -5.44 -33.91 0.42
N CYS A 622 -5.65 -34.46 -0.77
CA CYS A 622 -5.66 -35.90 -1.04
C CYS A 622 -4.31 -36.36 -1.61
N VAL A 623 -3.70 -37.36 -0.96
CA VAL A 623 -2.48 -38.02 -1.45
C VAL A 623 -2.84 -39.48 -1.79
N PRO A 624 -2.57 -39.95 -3.02
CA PRO A 624 -2.81 -41.34 -3.40
C PRO A 624 -1.89 -42.32 -2.65
N PRO A 625 -2.24 -43.61 -2.55
CA PRO A 625 -1.36 -44.62 -1.97
C PRO A 625 -0.14 -44.88 -2.85
N THR A 626 1.05 -44.94 -2.24
CA THR A 626 2.27 -45.38 -2.92
C THR A 626 2.46 -46.89 -2.78
N GLN A 627 3.06 -47.53 -3.79
CA GLN A 627 3.42 -48.96 -3.69
C GLN A 627 4.69 -49.13 -2.84
N PRO A 628 4.86 -50.30 -2.17
CA PRO A 628 5.87 -50.46 -1.14
C PRO A 628 7.29 -50.41 -1.68
N THR A 629 8.09 -49.48 -1.17
CA THR A 629 9.52 -49.72 -0.97
C THR A 629 9.71 -50.57 0.30
N PRO A 630 10.85 -51.27 0.48
CA PRO A 630 11.04 -52.23 1.60
C PRO A 630 10.92 -51.65 3.02
N THR A 631 10.81 -50.33 3.18
CA THR A 631 10.82 -49.61 4.46
C THR A 631 9.60 -48.72 4.70
N GLN A 632 8.71 -48.50 3.72
CA GLN A 632 7.52 -47.64 3.90
C GLN A 632 6.29 -48.15 3.12
N THR A 633 5.18 -48.30 3.83
CA THR A 633 3.82 -48.40 3.29
C THR A 633 3.04 -47.15 3.72
N SER A 634 2.65 -46.31 2.75
CA SER A 634 1.84 -45.12 3.02
C SER A 634 0.40 -45.34 2.54
N PRO A 635 -0.57 -45.62 3.43
CA PRO A 635 -1.97 -45.72 3.03
C PRO A 635 -2.48 -44.33 2.63
N GLY A 636 -2.68 -44.15 1.33
CA GLY A 636 -3.17 -42.90 0.76
C GLY A 636 -4.54 -42.49 1.31
N GLY A 637 -4.80 -41.20 1.32
CA GLY A 637 -6.03 -40.62 1.86
C GLY A 637 -6.06 -39.10 1.76
N CYS A 638 -7.22 -38.54 2.05
CA CYS A 638 -7.41 -37.10 2.18
C CYS A 638 -7.26 -36.68 3.63
N ARG A 639 -6.46 -35.63 3.88
CA ARG A 639 -6.20 -35.09 5.22
C ARG A 639 -6.21 -33.57 5.18
N ARG A 640 -6.85 -32.96 6.19
CA ARG A 640 -6.71 -31.53 6.48
C ARG A 640 -5.31 -31.24 7.04
N PRO A 641 -4.54 -30.30 6.46
CA PRO A 641 -3.32 -29.84 7.09
C PRO A 641 -3.61 -29.17 8.45
N GLY A 642 -2.61 -29.18 9.34
CA GLY A 642 -2.66 -28.41 10.58
C GLY A 642 -2.56 -26.90 10.31
N PRO A 643 -2.80 -26.06 11.32
CA PRO A 643 -2.64 -24.62 11.18
C PRO A 643 -1.16 -24.27 10.97
N ARG A 644 -0.87 -23.30 10.10
CA ARG A 644 0.48 -22.76 9.90
C ARG A 644 0.59 -21.35 10.44
N LEU A 645 1.79 -21.03 10.90
CA LEU A 645 2.23 -19.69 11.26
C LEU A 645 2.99 -19.10 10.07
N HIS A 646 2.50 -17.98 9.56
CA HIS A 646 3.17 -17.15 8.58
C HIS A 646 3.72 -15.91 9.29
N ILE A 647 4.97 -15.58 9.03
CA ILE A 647 5.62 -14.35 9.51
C ILE A 647 6.24 -13.71 8.28
N ASN A 648 6.05 -12.42 8.08
CA ASN A 648 6.62 -11.70 6.94
C ASN A 648 7.19 -10.35 7.37
N PHE A 649 8.44 -10.11 7.02
CA PHE A 649 9.09 -8.82 7.13
C PHE A 649 9.18 -8.19 5.73
N SER A 650 8.27 -7.27 5.45
CA SER A 650 8.31 -6.45 4.23
C SER A 650 8.93 -5.10 4.55
N PRO A 651 10.06 -4.71 3.92
CA PRO A 651 10.52 -3.34 4.02
C PRO A 651 9.47 -2.40 3.43
N LYS A 652 9.45 -1.15 3.89
CA LYS A 652 8.88 -0.06 3.12
C LYS A 652 9.98 0.43 2.19
N LEU A 653 9.78 0.23 0.89
CA LEU A 653 10.57 0.85 -0.17
C LEU A 653 10.24 2.35 -0.24
#